data_AF-A0A536KCY3-F1
#
_entry.id   AF-A0A536KCY3-F1
#
_cell.length_a   1.000
_cell.length_b   1.000
_cell.length_c   1.000
_cell.angle_alpha   90.00
_cell.angle_beta   90.00
_cell.angle_gamma   90.00
#
_symmetry.space_group_name_H-M   'P 1'
#
loop_
_entity.id
_entity.type
_entity.pdbx_description
1 polymer ?
#
loop_
_entity_poly.entity_id
_entity_poly.type
_entity_poly.pdbx_seq_one_letter_code
_entity_poly.pdbx_strand_id
1 'polypeptide(L)'
;MKRSVTILTMAAVLASLLVALPQARSAHAWKPPTHLFGVEDALQDVIQNGSVTIHPIDGSAAITVPVDQTITDALTQFPAAYRAGAVGPDAFPDLLFGQGYIHPDTRTHNDEGPNKATNSAQTYEWLRYLWEQAWKPDQNGNHNLKNIAFALGYMGGHANGDVWAHTWINHYADGVFPDFTDLTHADISVRHVLVEGYADKHRPGFEATAAQDEAGLDHTSYEIDAPTGFIADTLILSDFSRQHSDSGFFQFFLNMQDGLKAQQASIETDMSTQDCLGHVAGVCIPDPTDDPINLIELGINALIDLYIGNWVDDITSGLQAWPEVWQTIAQEMFTGSKPDTDKIMDAFKEWALTHLLSMMGLPDFVGNTIFFVSEVIDWVTAAISDALSSIFSAIESIPIVGDGVKFLADLYGKAKTAINGIISDIAEKLAAVFIEGALGINCFFDPTNCLNPNVKAALDRDGDGKIEPREVIRIFQEPEEYFKDNSPLGLTTTVRASLDADMHIPAGSDNDGTGLKGDTTEHFGDYDLEQFAPLKDTAQMAKLAMLDPAGLNTFVKALAGGNTAALNGLYAAHVNTSGNWSVPGNIMLANEGDGGRSGGIAGGGWVKSIDAEYQFRAHSPNDNHSYGTGQMLLWQDCVARDRVFRKVFLNPSPSVVGGFADLDTATGAIDAPANVSDSTAPVSTLSVNGGSVSSGGTTYLSGSSTISIGSTDSYWDKADLRLRVRTFDTGSTPPAYPAAVVPDVAPFKLPGADGSKSVQFFATDGKGICNQEGQQTRVFSLDGTPPKITVTSPVPPQTSYPSDAMLPLSFTADDGPGSGVDASTAANSVDGMSMPIPKILDLFDYPAGIHWYHAQEADTLGNLGTANVSWVTVVTASSLTNNLATARNRGCITTDSTLQSLLTKLQNAQKQASAGNHGAAANTLDALISEIAAKVGAPATGKTITPGCAAILTANATALRLVI
;
A
#
# COMPACT_ATOMS: atom_id res chain seq x y z
N MET A 1 33.02 -25.75 -33.19
CA MET A 1 32.99 -27.22 -32.99
C MET A 1 32.47 -27.62 -31.61
N LYS A 2 33.16 -27.40 -30.48
CA LYS A 2 32.59 -27.76 -29.15
C LYS A 2 31.27 -27.04 -28.80
N ARG A 3 31.06 -25.81 -29.26
CA ARG A 3 29.80 -25.05 -29.08
C ARG A 3 28.74 -25.40 -30.13
N SER A 4 29.13 -25.60 -31.39
CA SER A 4 28.24 -25.97 -32.49
C SER A 4 27.59 -27.37 -32.34
N VAL A 5 28.24 -28.27 -31.59
CA VAL A 5 27.72 -29.62 -31.24
C VAL A 5 26.72 -29.58 -30.08
N THR A 6 26.76 -28.54 -29.22
CA THR A 6 25.83 -28.28 -28.10
C THR A 6 24.48 -27.70 -28.55
N ILE A 7 24.42 -27.18 -29.78
CA ILE A 7 23.33 -26.32 -30.26
C ILE A 7 22.40 -27.08 -31.20
N LEU A 8 22.95 -27.99 -32.00
CA LEU A 8 22.14 -28.92 -32.79
C LEU A 8 21.60 -30.10 -31.98
N THR A 9 22.18 -30.33 -30.80
CA THR A 9 21.57 -31.15 -29.75
C THR A 9 20.20 -30.53 -29.38
N MET A 10 20.10 -29.23 -29.07
CA MET A 10 18.83 -28.57 -28.67
C MET A 10 17.66 -28.71 -29.65
N ALA A 11 17.90 -28.71 -30.96
CA ALA A 11 16.80 -28.68 -31.92
C ALA A 11 16.27 -30.08 -32.27
N ALA A 12 17.12 -31.09 -32.22
CA ALA A 12 16.70 -32.49 -32.21
C ALA A 12 16.20 -32.94 -30.81
N VAL A 13 16.49 -32.17 -29.74
CA VAL A 13 15.97 -32.37 -28.36
C VAL A 13 14.46 -32.49 -28.42
N LEU A 14 13.84 -31.45 -28.94
CA LEU A 14 12.39 -31.30 -28.94
C LEU A 14 11.68 -32.40 -29.75
N ALA A 15 12.24 -32.85 -30.87
CA ALA A 15 11.62 -33.86 -31.73
C ALA A 15 11.64 -35.29 -31.14
N SER A 16 12.56 -35.59 -30.21
CA SER A 16 12.73 -36.94 -29.64
C SER A 16 11.94 -37.15 -28.33
N LEU A 17 11.66 -36.07 -27.60
CA LEU A 17 10.88 -36.04 -26.35
C LEU A 17 9.45 -36.56 -26.50
N LEU A 18 8.84 -36.39 -27.66
CA LEU A 18 7.45 -36.76 -27.90
C LEU A 18 7.29 -38.21 -28.42
N VAL A 19 8.38 -38.92 -28.73
CA VAL A 19 8.34 -40.34 -29.17
C VAL A 19 8.09 -41.30 -27.98
N ALA A 20 8.32 -40.86 -26.74
CA ALA A 20 8.09 -41.63 -25.52
C ALA A 20 6.66 -41.49 -24.92
N LEU A 21 5.78 -40.70 -25.55
CA LEU A 21 4.42 -40.43 -25.08
C LEU A 21 3.30 -41.43 -25.45
N PRO A 22 3.46 -42.50 -26.26
CA PRO A 22 2.30 -43.23 -26.78
C PRO A 22 1.56 -44.10 -25.74
N GLN A 23 1.86 -43.99 -24.44
CA GLN A 23 1.11 -44.66 -23.36
C GLN A 23 0.77 -43.76 -22.15
N ALA A 24 1.02 -42.45 -22.19
CA ALA A 24 0.77 -41.56 -21.05
C ALA A 24 -0.72 -41.16 -20.98
N ARG A 25 -1.43 -41.58 -19.92
CA ARG A 25 -2.78 -41.08 -19.61
C ARG A 25 -2.68 -39.77 -18.85
N SER A 26 -2.95 -38.65 -19.53
CA SER A 26 -3.34 -37.32 -19.01
C SER A 26 -2.51 -36.68 -17.88
N ALA A 27 -1.75 -35.63 -18.21
CA ALA A 27 -0.97 -34.76 -17.30
C ALA A 27 -1.69 -33.45 -16.95
N HIS A 28 -2.17 -33.29 -15.71
CA HIS A 28 -2.88 -32.11 -15.18
C HIS A 28 -2.31 -31.64 -13.84
N ALA A 29 -1.36 -30.70 -13.88
CA ALA A 29 -0.96 -29.98 -12.69
C ALA A 29 -0.71 -28.46 -12.93
N TRP A 30 -1.23 -27.46 -12.16
CA TRP A 30 -1.75 -26.11 -12.57
C TRP A 30 -1.10 -25.66 -13.83
N LYS A 31 -2.00 -25.49 -14.78
CA LYS A 31 -1.70 -25.06 -16.10
C LYS A 31 -2.56 -23.83 -16.37
N PRO A 32 -2.26 -23.15 -17.48
CA PRO A 32 -3.15 -22.22 -18.16
C PRO A 32 -4.67 -22.48 -18.18
N PRO A 33 -5.24 -23.72 -18.11
CA PRO A 33 -6.68 -23.92 -17.95
C PRO A 33 -7.28 -23.22 -16.74
N THR A 34 -6.56 -23.14 -15.61
CA THR A 34 -7.05 -22.42 -14.43
C THR A 34 -7.05 -20.90 -14.68
N HIS A 35 -6.03 -20.34 -15.35
CA HIS A 35 -6.06 -18.95 -15.79
C HIS A 35 -7.25 -18.67 -16.70
N LEU A 36 -7.47 -19.53 -17.70
CA LEU A 36 -8.59 -19.42 -18.63
C LEU A 36 -9.94 -19.44 -17.91
N PHE A 37 -10.09 -20.30 -16.91
CA PHE A 37 -11.29 -20.34 -16.08
C PHE A 37 -11.48 -19.09 -15.24
N GLY A 38 -10.42 -18.60 -14.57
CA GLY A 38 -10.47 -17.40 -13.74
C GLY A 38 -10.82 -16.12 -14.50
N VAL A 39 -10.57 -16.09 -15.81
CA VAL A 39 -10.80 -14.88 -16.64
C VAL A 39 -12.08 -14.93 -17.47
N GLU A 40 -12.69 -16.11 -17.64
CA GLU A 40 -13.84 -16.26 -18.54
C GLU A 40 -15.04 -15.45 -18.05
N ASP A 41 -15.26 -15.32 -16.74
CA ASP A 41 -16.34 -14.48 -16.19
C ASP A 41 -16.17 -13.00 -16.59
N ALA A 42 -14.95 -12.47 -16.53
CA ALA A 42 -14.67 -11.10 -16.97
C ALA A 42 -14.88 -10.93 -18.49
N LEU A 43 -14.45 -11.91 -19.29
CA LEU A 43 -14.67 -11.90 -20.74
C LEU A 43 -16.17 -11.91 -21.09
N GLN A 44 -16.94 -12.78 -20.43
CA GLN A 44 -18.37 -12.91 -20.67
C GLN A 44 -19.15 -11.65 -20.28
N ASP A 45 -18.78 -11.00 -19.17
CA ASP A 45 -19.33 -9.70 -18.78
C ASP A 45 -19.25 -8.68 -19.92
N VAL A 46 -18.08 -8.55 -20.55
CA VAL A 46 -17.86 -7.59 -21.64
C VAL A 46 -18.56 -8.00 -22.93
N ILE A 47 -18.48 -9.28 -23.33
CA ILE A 47 -19.13 -9.77 -24.56
C ILE A 47 -20.64 -9.56 -24.49
N GLN A 48 -21.25 -9.81 -23.32
CA GLN A 48 -22.70 -9.75 -23.16
C GLN A 48 -23.19 -8.31 -22.93
N ASN A 49 -22.45 -7.50 -22.18
CA ASN A 49 -22.95 -6.24 -21.63
C ASN A 49 -22.12 -4.99 -21.98
N GLY A 50 -20.93 -5.14 -22.58
CA GLY A 50 -19.99 -4.03 -22.79
C GLY A 50 -19.52 -3.37 -21.48
N SER A 51 -19.66 -4.07 -20.36
CA SER A 51 -19.37 -3.59 -19.01
C SER A 51 -18.93 -4.75 -18.13
N VAL A 52 -18.19 -4.46 -17.06
CA VAL A 52 -17.82 -5.45 -16.04
C VAL A 52 -18.60 -5.19 -14.76
N THR A 53 -18.96 -6.27 -14.06
CA THR A 53 -19.66 -6.20 -12.77
C THR A 53 -18.80 -6.80 -11.66
N ILE A 54 -18.43 -5.97 -10.69
CA ILE A 54 -17.61 -6.38 -9.54
C ILE A 54 -18.52 -6.54 -8.34
N HIS A 55 -18.39 -7.68 -7.65
CA HIS A 55 -19.17 -8.05 -6.47
C HIS A 55 -18.33 -7.89 -5.20
N PRO A 56 -18.56 -6.83 -4.40
CA PRO A 56 -17.82 -6.66 -3.15
C PRO A 56 -18.04 -7.81 -2.18
N ILE A 57 -16.97 -8.26 -1.53
CA ILE A 57 -16.99 -9.39 -0.59
C ILE A 57 -17.69 -9.07 0.73
N ASP A 58 -17.88 -7.78 1.04
CA ASP A 58 -18.61 -7.32 2.23
C ASP A 58 -20.14 -7.38 2.07
N GLY A 59 -20.63 -7.89 0.93
CA GLY A 59 -22.05 -8.01 0.61
C GLY A 59 -22.70 -6.68 0.20
N SER A 60 -21.91 -5.63 -0.02
CA SER A 60 -22.42 -4.39 -0.61
C SER A 60 -22.87 -4.58 -2.07
N ALA A 61 -23.61 -3.61 -2.59
CA ALA A 61 -24.19 -3.72 -3.93
C ALA A 61 -23.09 -3.86 -5.00
N ALA A 62 -23.32 -4.73 -5.98
CA ALA A 62 -22.42 -4.90 -7.11
C ALA A 62 -22.25 -3.58 -7.89
N ILE A 63 -21.04 -3.35 -8.38
CA ILE A 63 -20.68 -2.14 -9.12
C ILE A 63 -20.45 -2.53 -10.57
N THR A 64 -21.31 -2.02 -11.46
CA THR A 64 -21.18 -2.21 -12.91
C THR A 64 -20.55 -0.98 -13.53
N VAL A 65 -19.48 -1.16 -14.30
CA VAL A 65 -18.74 -0.07 -14.96
C VAL A 65 -18.58 -0.40 -16.45
N PRO A 66 -18.92 0.54 -17.36
CA PRO A 66 -18.71 0.34 -18.79
C PRO A 66 -17.22 0.22 -19.12
N VAL A 67 -16.91 -0.68 -20.05
CA VAL A 67 -15.55 -0.88 -20.58
C VAL A 67 -15.33 0.04 -21.78
N ASP A 68 -14.09 0.47 -22.02
CA ASP A 68 -13.75 1.26 -23.20
C ASP A 68 -14.19 0.55 -24.49
N GLN A 69 -14.63 1.34 -25.48
CA GLN A 69 -15.17 0.76 -26.72
C GLN A 69 -14.12 -0.04 -27.49
N THR A 70 -12.85 0.39 -27.50
CA THR A 70 -11.77 -0.32 -28.20
C THR A 70 -11.50 -1.68 -27.56
N ILE A 71 -11.51 -1.73 -26.22
CA ILE A 71 -11.36 -2.98 -25.47
C ILE A 71 -12.58 -3.89 -25.69
N THR A 72 -13.79 -3.33 -25.66
CA THR A 72 -15.04 -4.06 -25.92
C THR A 72 -15.01 -4.68 -27.33
N ASP A 73 -14.61 -3.91 -28.34
CA ASP A 73 -14.49 -4.37 -29.72
C ASP A 73 -13.41 -5.47 -29.86
N ALA A 74 -12.26 -5.30 -29.20
CA ALA A 74 -11.19 -6.29 -29.19
C ALA A 74 -11.63 -7.63 -28.59
N LEU A 75 -12.28 -7.61 -27.43
CA LEU A 75 -12.74 -8.81 -26.74
C LEU A 75 -13.92 -9.49 -27.46
N THR A 76 -14.81 -8.71 -28.07
CA THR A 76 -15.96 -9.25 -28.82
C THR A 76 -15.53 -9.87 -30.15
N GLN A 77 -14.57 -9.25 -30.86
CA GLN A 77 -14.11 -9.73 -32.16
C GLN A 77 -13.03 -10.81 -32.07
N PHE A 78 -12.19 -10.77 -31.03
CA PHE A 78 -11.06 -11.69 -30.87
C PHE A 78 -11.00 -12.33 -29.47
N PRO A 79 -12.07 -12.99 -28.99
CA PRO A 79 -12.07 -13.63 -27.66
C PRO A 79 -11.02 -14.75 -27.54
N ALA A 80 -10.76 -15.49 -28.62
CA ALA A 80 -9.71 -16.53 -28.65
C ALA A 80 -8.29 -15.95 -28.49
N ALA A 81 -8.06 -14.69 -28.90
CA ALA A 81 -6.79 -14.03 -28.67
C ALA A 81 -6.62 -13.60 -27.21
N TYR A 82 -7.70 -13.15 -26.54
CA TYR A 82 -7.69 -12.90 -25.10
C TYR A 82 -7.38 -14.17 -24.30
N ARG A 83 -8.01 -15.30 -24.67
CA ARG A 83 -7.71 -16.61 -24.07
C ARG A 83 -6.26 -17.03 -24.30
N ALA A 84 -5.74 -16.89 -25.53
CA ALA A 84 -4.32 -17.12 -25.81
C ALA A 84 -3.41 -16.23 -24.93
N GLY A 85 -3.82 -14.98 -24.70
CA GLY A 85 -3.16 -14.08 -23.77
C GLY A 85 -3.18 -14.61 -22.34
N ALA A 86 -4.31 -15.12 -21.84
CA ALA A 86 -4.42 -15.67 -20.49
C ALA A 86 -3.63 -16.98 -20.27
N VAL A 87 -3.25 -17.68 -21.34
CA VAL A 87 -2.21 -18.72 -21.28
C VAL A 87 -0.83 -18.09 -20.99
N GLY A 88 -0.55 -16.95 -21.63
CA GLY A 88 0.53 -16.06 -21.19
C GLY A 88 1.96 -16.59 -21.40
N PRO A 89 2.91 -16.16 -20.55
CA PRO A 89 4.29 -16.63 -20.53
C PRO A 89 4.46 -18.14 -20.37
N ASP A 90 3.47 -18.88 -19.86
CA ASP A 90 3.55 -20.34 -19.79
C ASP A 90 3.59 -21.02 -21.17
N ALA A 91 3.20 -20.30 -22.23
CA ALA A 91 3.30 -20.79 -23.59
C ALA A 91 3.94 -19.81 -24.57
N PHE A 92 3.85 -18.50 -24.33
CA PHE A 92 4.22 -17.49 -25.31
C PHE A 92 5.32 -16.54 -24.79
N PRO A 93 6.43 -16.36 -25.54
CA PRO A 93 6.73 -16.93 -26.86
C PRO A 93 7.10 -18.42 -26.83
N ASP A 94 7.54 -18.89 -25.66
CA ASP A 94 7.70 -20.29 -25.29
C ASP A 94 7.80 -20.42 -23.77
N LEU A 95 7.59 -21.64 -23.25
CA LEU A 95 7.64 -21.95 -21.82
C LEU A 95 8.97 -21.54 -21.16
N LEU A 96 10.11 -21.82 -21.81
CA LEU A 96 11.43 -21.57 -21.21
C LEU A 96 11.69 -20.06 -21.09
N PHE A 97 11.25 -19.30 -22.08
CA PHE A 97 11.39 -17.86 -22.09
C PHE A 97 10.50 -17.21 -21.02
N GLY A 98 9.22 -17.59 -20.97
CA GLY A 98 8.28 -17.00 -20.03
C GLY A 98 8.67 -17.26 -18.58
N GLN A 99 8.89 -18.53 -18.24
CA GLN A 99 9.26 -18.96 -16.90
C GLN A 99 10.68 -18.50 -16.50
N GLY A 100 11.59 -18.31 -17.46
CA GLY A 100 12.97 -17.93 -17.17
C GLY A 100 13.22 -16.41 -17.11
N TYR A 101 12.38 -15.60 -17.76
CA TYR A 101 12.65 -14.16 -17.94
C TYR A 101 11.46 -13.23 -17.69
N ILE A 102 10.22 -13.73 -17.77
CA ILE A 102 9.01 -12.91 -17.55
C ILE A 102 8.45 -13.15 -16.16
N HIS A 103 8.40 -14.40 -15.71
CA HIS A 103 7.93 -14.83 -14.38
C HIS A 103 8.79 -14.29 -13.21
N PRO A 104 10.11 -14.54 -13.18
CA PRO A 104 10.96 -14.12 -12.06
C PRO A 104 11.43 -12.66 -12.17
N ASP A 105 11.83 -12.08 -11.04
CA ASP A 105 12.60 -10.83 -11.04
C ASP A 105 14.04 -11.17 -11.42
N THR A 106 14.37 -11.07 -12.70
CA THR A 106 15.71 -11.43 -13.19
C THR A 106 16.81 -10.46 -12.75
N ARG A 107 16.48 -9.32 -12.11
CA ARG A 107 17.48 -8.41 -11.53
C ARG A 107 18.07 -8.97 -10.26
N THR A 108 17.30 -9.81 -9.55
CA THR A 108 17.69 -10.43 -8.29
C THR A 108 17.48 -11.95 -8.34
N HIS A 109 17.77 -12.66 -7.25
CA HIS A 109 17.29 -14.02 -7.05
C HIS A 109 16.32 -13.97 -5.86
N ASN A 110 15.01 -13.91 -6.09
CA ASN A 110 14.02 -13.76 -5.01
C ASN A 110 14.35 -12.59 -4.06
N ASP A 111 14.74 -11.44 -4.61
CA ASP A 111 15.24 -10.25 -3.90
C ASP A 111 16.58 -10.43 -3.14
N GLU A 112 17.26 -11.57 -3.25
CA GLU A 112 18.62 -11.78 -2.73
C GLU A 112 19.69 -11.07 -3.59
N GLY A 113 19.71 -9.74 -3.51
CA GLY A 113 20.74 -8.88 -4.12
C GLY A 113 20.77 -8.91 -5.65
N PRO A 114 21.52 -7.99 -6.29
CA PRO A 114 21.61 -7.95 -7.74
C PRO A 114 22.37 -9.17 -8.26
N ASN A 115 21.68 -10.02 -9.02
CA ASN A 115 22.25 -11.26 -9.56
C ASN A 115 22.74 -11.12 -11.00
N LYS A 116 22.08 -10.30 -11.83
CA LYS A 116 22.44 -10.10 -13.25
C LYS A 116 22.82 -8.64 -13.50
N ALA A 117 24.03 -8.42 -14.03
CA ALA A 117 24.64 -7.09 -14.07
C ALA A 117 24.33 -6.27 -15.35
N THR A 118 23.82 -6.87 -16.44
CA THR A 118 23.62 -6.12 -17.71
C THR A 118 22.41 -6.48 -18.59
N ASN A 119 21.69 -7.59 -18.40
CA ASN A 119 20.54 -7.97 -19.26
C ASN A 119 19.36 -8.50 -18.42
N SER A 120 18.71 -7.63 -17.65
CA SER A 120 17.72 -8.05 -16.64
C SER A 120 16.52 -7.11 -16.59
N ALA A 121 15.33 -7.69 -16.52
CA ALA A 121 14.06 -7.01 -16.37
C ALA A 121 13.28 -7.50 -15.13
N GLN A 122 12.39 -6.64 -14.66
CA GLN A 122 11.28 -7.02 -13.78
C GLN A 122 10.05 -7.36 -14.62
N THR A 123 9.15 -8.19 -14.09
CA THR A 123 7.94 -8.63 -14.83
C THR A 123 7.13 -7.44 -15.35
N TYR A 124 6.97 -6.37 -14.57
CA TYR A 124 6.22 -5.20 -15.02
C TYR A 124 6.81 -4.56 -16.29
N GLU A 125 8.11 -4.65 -16.52
CA GLU A 125 8.76 -4.06 -17.70
C GLU A 125 8.35 -4.81 -18.97
N TRP A 126 8.27 -6.15 -18.91
CA TRP A 126 7.73 -6.98 -19.98
C TRP A 126 6.25 -6.71 -20.24
N LEU A 127 5.44 -6.68 -19.16
CA LEU A 127 4.00 -6.44 -19.27
C LEU A 127 3.71 -5.05 -19.87
N ARG A 128 4.46 -4.04 -19.44
CA ARG A 128 4.36 -2.69 -19.98
C ARG A 128 4.76 -2.67 -21.46
N TYR A 129 5.91 -3.26 -21.80
CA TYR A 129 6.37 -3.27 -23.18
C TYR A 129 5.38 -3.96 -24.12
N LEU A 130 4.84 -5.12 -23.74
CA LEU A 130 3.82 -5.83 -24.50
C LEU A 130 2.56 -4.99 -24.71
N TRP A 131 2.08 -4.32 -23.65
CA TRP A 131 0.93 -3.43 -23.70
C TRP A 131 1.17 -2.24 -24.64
N GLU A 132 2.32 -1.59 -24.52
CA GLU A 132 2.68 -0.45 -25.38
C GLU A 132 2.77 -0.84 -26.86
N GLN A 133 3.33 -2.02 -27.18
CA GLN A 133 3.39 -2.52 -28.55
C GLN A 133 2.01 -2.94 -29.07
N ALA A 134 1.14 -3.51 -28.24
CA ALA A 134 -0.22 -3.88 -28.65
C ALA A 134 -1.07 -2.67 -29.04
N TRP A 135 -0.87 -1.54 -28.36
CA TRP A 135 -1.55 -0.27 -28.63
C TRP A 135 -0.88 0.60 -29.68
N LYS A 136 0.25 0.18 -30.25
CA LYS A 136 0.93 0.93 -31.30
C LYS A 136 0.04 0.98 -32.56
N PRO A 137 -0.35 2.18 -33.05
CA PRO A 137 -1.17 2.30 -34.24
C PRO A 137 -0.36 2.01 -35.51
N ASP A 138 -1.05 1.55 -36.56
CA ASP A 138 -0.49 1.43 -37.90
C ASP A 138 -0.21 2.81 -38.54
N GLN A 139 0.31 2.83 -39.77
CA GLN A 139 0.59 4.07 -40.52
C GLN A 139 -0.65 4.95 -40.76
N ASN A 140 -1.86 4.40 -40.62
CA ASN A 140 -3.13 5.09 -40.79
C ASN A 140 -3.76 5.53 -39.45
N GLY A 141 -3.11 5.23 -38.32
CA GLY A 141 -3.64 5.53 -36.99
C GLY A 141 -4.57 4.46 -36.40
N ASN A 142 -4.71 3.29 -37.03
CA ASN A 142 -5.60 2.23 -36.54
C ASN A 142 -4.87 1.29 -35.57
N HIS A 143 -5.54 0.90 -34.49
CA HIS A 143 -5.04 -0.12 -33.56
C HIS A 143 -5.38 -1.54 -34.05
N ASN A 144 -4.48 -2.49 -33.78
CA ASN A 144 -4.76 -3.91 -34.03
C ASN A 144 -5.50 -4.52 -32.83
N LEU A 145 -6.81 -4.72 -32.99
CA LEU A 145 -7.68 -5.24 -31.94
C LEU A 145 -7.27 -6.65 -31.45
N LYS A 146 -6.75 -7.51 -32.31
CA LYS A 146 -6.27 -8.87 -31.91
C LYS A 146 -5.07 -8.78 -30.97
N ASN A 147 -4.15 -7.84 -31.22
CA ASN A 147 -3.00 -7.61 -30.35
C ASN A 147 -3.44 -7.05 -28.98
N ILE A 148 -4.42 -6.14 -28.95
CA ILE A 148 -4.98 -5.59 -27.71
C ILE A 148 -5.65 -6.70 -26.89
N ALA A 149 -6.47 -7.55 -27.51
CA ALA A 149 -7.10 -8.68 -26.83
C ALA A 149 -6.06 -9.62 -26.20
N PHE A 150 -5.02 -9.99 -26.97
CA PHE A 150 -3.92 -10.82 -26.47
C PHE A 150 -3.17 -10.18 -25.29
N ALA A 151 -2.74 -8.93 -25.42
CA ALA A 151 -2.00 -8.25 -24.35
C ALA A 151 -2.84 -8.06 -23.07
N LEU A 152 -4.16 -7.85 -23.23
CA LEU A 152 -5.09 -7.77 -22.11
C LEU A 152 -5.25 -9.11 -21.39
N GLY A 153 -5.25 -10.23 -22.11
CA GLY A 153 -5.23 -11.57 -21.51
C GLY A 153 -3.89 -11.88 -20.83
N TYR A 154 -2.78 -11.47 -21.45
CA TYR A 154 -1.43 -11.71 -20.94
C TYR A 154 -1.19 -11.04 -19.59
N MET A 155 -1.61 -9.77 -19.48
CA MET A 155 -1.40 -8.99 -18.26
C MET A 155 -2.58 -9.07 -17.29
N GLY A 156 -3.80 -8.93 -17.81
CA GLY A 156 -5.05 -8.91 -17.05
C GLY A 156 -5.71 -10.26 -16.91
N GLY A 157 -5.04 -11.35 -17.28
CA GLY A 157 -5.52 -12.72 -17.09
C GLY A 157 -4.46 -13.68 -16.55
N HIS A 158 -3.31 -13.76 -17.22
CA HIS A 158 -2.21 -14.58 -16.73
C HIS A 158 -1.50 -13.91 -15.55
N ALA A 159 -0.81 -12.79 -15.81
CA ALA A 159 0.06 -12.17 -14.81
C ALA A 159 -0.68 -11.71 -13.54
N ASN A 160 -1.97 -11.36 -13.66
CA ASN A 160 -2.77 -11.05 -12.48
C ASN A 160 -3.28 -12.29 -11.74
N GLY A 161 -3.42 -13.43 -12.41
CA GLY A 161 -3.72 -14.71 -11.79
C GLY A 161 -2.60 -15.07 -10.84
N ASP A 162 -1.38 -15.00 -11.33
CA ASP A 162 -0.17 -15.32 -10.59
C ASP A 162 0.06 -14.38 -9.40
N VAL A 163 -0.23 -13.09 -9.55
CA VAL A 163 -0.19 -12.13 -8.43
C VAL A 163 -0.98 -12.62 -7.21
N TRP A 164 -2.15 -13.23 -7.43
CA TRP A 164 -2.98 -13.71 -6.33
C TRP A 164 -2.64 -15.14 -5.94
N ALA A 165 -2.39 -15.98 -6.93
CA ALA A 165 -2.14 -17.40 -6.78
C ALA A 165 -0.81 -17.70 -6.08
N HIS A 166 0.29 -17.03 -6.43
CA HIS A 166 1.60 -17.38 -5.87
C HIS A 166 1.76 -17.03 -4.39
N THR A 167 0.96 -16.13 -3.82
CA THR A 167 0.91 -15.98 -2.37
C THR A 167 0.41 -17.27 -1.67
N TRP A 168 -0.54 -17.95 -2.29
CA TRP A 168 -1.07 -19.22 -1.82
C TRP A 168 -0.16 -20.39 -2.19
N ILE A 169 0.36 -20.46 -3.42
CA ILE A 169 1.29 -21.52 -3.83
C ILE A 169 2.56 -21.49 -2.99
N ASN A 170 3.19 -20.34 -2.82
CA ASN A 170 4.46 -20.21 -2.10
C ASN A 170 4.34 -20.69 -0.64
N HIS A 171 3.16 -20.54 -0.03
CA HIS A 171 2.89 -21.08 1.29
C HIS A 171 3.02 -22.61 1.35
N TYR A 172 2.49 -23.31 0.35
CA TYR A 172 2.52 -24.78 0.30
C TYR A 172 3.77 -25.34 -0.37
N ALA A 173 4.40 -24.56 -1.24
CA ALA A 173 5.63 -24.89 -1.90
C ALA A 173 6.90 -24.51 -1.11
N ASP A 174 6.72 -23.83 0.03
CA ASP A 174 7.78 -23.41 0.96
C ASP A 174 8.77 -22.44 0.30
N GLY A 175 8.25 -21.52 -0.53
CA GLY A 175 9.03 -20.46 -1.17
C GLY A 175 8.60 -20.12 -2.59
N VAL A 176 9.21 -19.05 -3.12
CA VAL A 176 9.07 -18.57 -4.50
C VAL A 176 9.71 -19.55 -5.49
N PHE A 177 9.14 -19.69 -6.68
CA PHE A 177 9.71 -20.54 -7.73
C PHE A 177 11.16 -20.11 -8.04
N PRO A 178 12.15 -21.01 -8.00
CA PRO A 178 13.55 -20.66 -8.23
C PRO A 178 13.85 -20.44 -9.72
N ASP A 179 14.85 -19.59 -10.02
CA ASP A 179 15.41 -19.47 -11.37
C ASP A 179 15.85 -20.87 -11.86
N PHE A 180 15.60 -21.23 -13.12
CA PHE A 180 15.96 -22.55 -13.68
C PHE A 180 17.44 -22.93 -13.57
N THR A 181 18.31 -21.97 -13.26
CA THR A 181 19.73 -22.20 -12.99
C THR A 181 20.03 -22.61 -11.54
N ASP A 182 19.09 -22.44 -10.61
CA ASP A 182 19.21 -22.81 -9.20
C ASP A 182 18.64 -24.20 -8.89
N LEU A 183 19.47 -25.21 -9.15
CA LEU A 183 19.14 -26.61 -8.93
C LEU A 183 19.09 -27.01 -7.44
N THR A 184 19.54 -26.13 -6.53
CA THR A 184 19.63 -26.45 -5.10
C THR A 184 18.27 -26.38 -4.40
N HIS A 185 17.31 -25.65 -4.99
CA HIS A 185 15.95 -25.48 -4.51
C HIS A 185 14.91 -26.16 -5.42
N ALA A 186 15.30 -27.14 -6.24
CA ALA A 186 14.39 -27.85 -7.14
C ALA A 186 13.22 -28.57 -6.42
N ASP A 187 13.31 -28.81 -5.11
CA ASP A 187 12.16 -29.30 -4.32
C ASP A 187 11.03 -28.27 -4.23
N ILE A 188 11.35 -26.97 -4.22
CA ILE A 188 10.35 -25.90 -4.30
C ILE A 188 9.65 -25.94 -5.66
N SER A 189 10.38 -26.04 -6.77
CA SER A 189 9.80 -26.14 -8.12
C SER A 189 8.84 -27.32 -8.27
N VAL A 190 9.22 -28.49 -7.76
CA VAL A 190 8.36 -29.68 -7.82
C VAL A 190 7.13 -29.52 -6.93
N ARG A 191 7.25 -28.88 -5.75
CA ARG A 191 6.08 -28.59 -4.91
C ARG A 191 5.14 -27.57 -5.55
N HIS A 192 5.65 -26.53 -6.22
CA HIS A 192 4.86 -25.58 -7.02
C HIS A 192 3.99 -26.38 -7.98
N VAL A 193 4.60 -27.09 -8.93
CA VAL A 193 3.90 -27.91 -9.93
C VAL A 193 2.83 -28.83 -9.30
N LEU A 194 3.13 -29.50 -8.18
CA LEU A 194 2.17 -30.39 -7.53
C LEU A 194 0.97 -29.69 -6.88
N VAL A 195 1.19 -28.55 -6.19
CA VAL A 195 0.15 -27.77 -5.51
C VAL A 195 -0.76 -27.11 -6.54
N GLU A 196 -0.12 -26.48 -7.50
CA GLU A 196 -0.70 -26.04 -8.75
C GLU A 196 -1.63 -27.12 -9.30
N GLY A 197 -1.15 -28.36 -9.38
CA GLY A 197 -1.95 -29.41 -9.99
C GLY A 197 -3.10 -29.96 -9.27
N TYR A 198 -2.92 -30.01 -7.97
CA TYR A 198 -4.01 -30.28 -7.11
C TYR A 198 -5.17 -29.29 -7.37
N ALA A 199 -4.88 -28.01 -7.53
CA ALA A 199 -5.91 -27.01 -7.76
C ALA A 199 -6.58 -27.09 -9.14
N ASP A 200 -5.84 -27.37 -10.23
CA ASP A 200 -6.43 -27.54 -11.58
C ASP A 200 -7.43 -28.72 -11.64
N LYS A 201 -7.09 -29.81 -10.96
CA LYS A 201 -7.86 -31.06 -10.98
C LYS A 201 -9.21 -30.95 -10.27
N HIS A 202 -9.34 -30.00 -9.35
CA HIS A 202 -10.58 -29.70 -8.63
C HIS A 202 -11.30 -28.49 -9.25
N ARG A 203 -10.92 -28.06 -10.45
CA ARG A 203 -11.60 -26.98 -11.16
C ARG A 203 -13.00 -27.42 -11.61
N PRO A 204 -14.03 -26.57 -11.42
CA PRO A 204 -15.35 -26.82 -11.98
C PRO A 204 -15.29 -27.13 -13.48
N GLY A 205 -15.85 -28.29 -13.84
CA GLY A 205 -15.89 -28.77 -15.22
C GLY A 205 -14.66 -29.56 -15.69
N PHE A 206 -13.71 -29.88 -14.80
CA PHE A 206 -12.57 -30.75 -15.16
C PHE A 206 -13.00 -32.17 -15.59
N GLU A 207 -13.90 -32.81 -14.84
CA GLU A 207 -14.43 -34.15 -15.11
C GLU A 207 -15.79 -34.15 -15.86
N ALA A 208 -16.15 -33.06 -16.56
CA ALA A 208 -17.48 -32.97 -17.18
C ALA A 208 -17.73 -34.09 -18.21
N THR A 209 -18.91 -34.72 -18.12
CA THR A 209 -19.39 -35.72 -19.06
C THR A 209 -20.04 -35.06 -20.27
N ALA A 210 -20.12 -35.76 -21.42
CA ALA A 210 -20.81 -35.27 -22.63
C ALA A 210 -22.25 -34.78 -22.42
N ALA A 211 -22.94 -35.20 -21.34
CA ALA A 211 -24.27 -34.71 -20.98
C ALA A 211 -24.25 -33.39 -20.17
N GLN A 212 -23.16 -33.08 -19.48
CA GLN A 212 -22.89 -31.78 -18.85
C GLN A 212 -22.42 -30.75 -19.90
N ASP A 213 -21.73 -31.21 -20.95
CA ASP A 213 -21.40 -30.42 -22.16
C ASP A 213 -22.66 -29.85 -22.83
N GLU A 214 -23.69 -30.68 -23.01
CA GLU A 214 -24.97 -30.25 -23.60
C GLU A 214 -25.77 -29.26 -22.72
N ALA A 215 -25.47 -29.17 -21.42
CA ALA A 215 -26.12 -28.24 -20.48
C ALA A 215 -25.46 -26.85 -20.44
N GLY A 216 -24.35 -26.64 -21.17
CA GLY A 216 -23.63 -25.36 -21.21
C GLY A 216 -22.87 -25.02 -19.93
N LEU A 217 -22.55 -26.03 -19.11
CA LEU A 217 -21.75 -25.90 -17.88
C LEU A 217 -20.30 -26.34 -18.09
N ASP A 218 -19.90 -26.49 -19.35
CA ASP A 218 -18.68 -27.15 -19.76
C ASP A 218 -17.59 -26.15 -20.16
N HIS A 219 -16.50 -26.20 -19.40
CA HIS A 219 -15.24 -25.50 -19.64
C HIS A 219 -14.10 -26.52 -19.92
N THR A 220 -14.40 -27.62 -20.60
CA THR A 220 -13.46 -28.73 -20.90
C THR A 220 -12.55 -28.46 -22.09
N SER A 221 -12.84 -27.46 -22.94
CA SER A 221 -11.91 -26.99 -23.99
C SER A 221 -12.14 -25.53 -24.39
N TYR A 222 -11.12 -24.69 -24.25
CA TYR A 222 -11.13 -23.31 -24.75
C TYR A 222 -10.47 -23.21 -26.13
N GLU A 223 -11.01 -22.39 -27.02
CA GLU A 223 -10.33 -22.06 -28.28
C GLU A 223 -9.38 -20.87 -28.07
N ILE A 224 -8.13 -21.01 -28.52
CA ILE A 224 -7.13 -19.95 -28.49
C ILE A 224 -6.63 -19.61 -29.90
N ASP A 225 -6.38 -18.33 -30.14
CA ASP A 225 -5.85 -17.83 -31.42
C ASP A 225 -4.89 -16.66 -31.17
N ALA A 226 -3.62 -16.98 -30.94
CA ALA A 226 -2.61 -15.99 -30.60
C ALA A 226 -2.21 -15.16 -31.84
N PRO A 227 -1.87 -13.87 -31.69
CA PRO A 227 -1.26 -13.09 -32.76
C PRO A 227 0.24 -13.44 -32.86
N THR A 228 0.56 -14.62 -33.40
CA THR A 228 1.91 -15.21 -33.42
C THR A 228 2.98 -14.30 -34.01
N GLY A 229 2.68 -13.58 -35.11
CA GLY A 229 3.60 -12.58 -35.67
C GLY A 229 3.90 -11.43 -34.71
N PHE A 230 2.89 -10.92 -34.00
CA PHE A 230 3.09 -9.89 -32.97
C PHE A 230 3.92 -10.40 -31.80
N ILE A 231 3.70 -11.65 -31.37
CA ILE A 231 4.48 -12.31 -30.31
C ILE A 231 5.95 -12.41 -30.74
N ALA A 232 6.23 -12.89 -31.95
CA ALA A 232 7.59 -12.99 -32.45
C ALA A 232 8.28 -11.63 -32.53
N ASP A 233 7.64 -10.64 -33.14
CA ASP A 233 8.21 -9.30 -33.32
C ASP A 233 8.47 -8.60 -31.97
N THR A 234 7.61 -8.84 -30.97
CA THR A 234 7.67 -8.16 -29.67
C THR A 234 8.55 -8.91 -28.67
N LEU A 235 8.34 -10.21 -28.45
CA LEU A 235 8.98 -10.97 -27.38
C LEU A 235 10.25 -11.70 -27.82
N ILE A 236 10.50 -11.87 -29.13
CA ILE A 236 11.69 -12.57 -29.64
C ILE A 236 12.64 -11.61 -30.36
N LEU A 237 12.14 -10.89 -31.36
CA LEU A 237 12.97 -10.17 -32.32
C LEU A 237 13.31 -8.73 -31.91
N SER A 238 12.57 -8.15 -30.96
CA SER A 238 12.74 -6.75 -30.56
C SER A 238 14.06 -6.46 -29.86
N ASP A 239 14.54 -5.23 -30.01
CA ASP A 239 15.71 -4.73 -29.25
C ASP A 239 15.48 -4.79 -27.75
N PHE A 240 14.23 -4.58 -27.29
CA PHE A 240 13.86 -4.72 -25.89
C PHE A 240 14.11 -6.14 -25.40
N SER A 241 13.60 -7.15 -26.13
CA SER A 241 13.79 -8.56 -25.76
C SER A 241 15.26 -8.96 -25.76
N ARG A 242 16.03 -8.55 -26.77
CA ARG A 242 17.48 -8.80 -26.85
C ARG A 242 18.27 -8.21 -25.68
N GLN A 243 17.84 -7.07 -25.13
CA GLN A 243 18.49 -6.38 -24.01
C GLN A 243 18.08 -6.92 -22.64
N HIS A 244 16.88 -7.51 -22.51
CA HIS A 244 16.32 -7.92 -21.23
C HIS A 244 16.23 -9.44 -21.05
N SER A 245 16.64 -10.22 -22.05
CA SER A 245 16.70 -11.68 -21.96
C SER A 245 18.04 -12.23 -22.45
N ASP A 246 18.46 -13.33 -21.85
CA ASP A 246 19.63 -14.11 -22.23
C ASP A 246 19.24 -15.51 -22.73
N SER A 247 18.04 -15.63 -23.33
CA SER A 247 17.53 -16.92 -23.82
C SER A 247 18.53 -17.55 -24.78
N GLY A 248 19.14 -18.67 -24.36
CA GLY A 248 20.23 -19.29 -25.12
C GLY A 248 19.82 -19.70 -26.53
N PHE A 249 18.56 -20.11 -26.72
CA PHE A 249 18.00 -20.46 -28.02
C PHE A 249 17.87 -19.24 -28.94
N PHE A 250 17.20 -18.18 -28.48
CA PHE A 250 17.01 -16.97 -29.29
C PHE A 250 18.34 -16.25 -29.53
N GLN A 251 19.13 -16.02 -28.48
CA GLN A 251 20.40 -15.34 -28.60
C GLN A 251 21.37 -16.07 -29.53
N PHE A 252 21.31 -17.40 -29.63
CA PHE A 252 22.11 -18.12 -30.61
C PHE A 252 21.80 -17.67 -32.04
N PHE A 253 20.53 -17.73 -32.43
CA PHE A 253 20.10 -17.38 -33.79
C PHE A 253 20.25 -15.89 -34.06
N LEU A 254 20.00 -15.03 -33.07
CA LEU A 254 20.15 -13.58 -33.21
C LEU A 254 21.62 -13.18 -33.34
N ASN A 255 22.53 -13.74 -32.53
CA ASN A 255 23.97 -13.50 -32.68
C ASN A 255 24.52 -14.04 -34.00
N MET A 256 23.99 -15.18 -34.45
CA MET A 256 24.32 -15.75 -35.76
C MET A 256 23.87 -14.83 -36.89
N GLN A 257 22.64 -14.33 -36.81
CA GLN A 257 22.11 -13.33 -37.74
C GLN A 257 22.97 -12.06 -37.76
N ASP A 258 23.37 -11.53 -36.59
CA ASP A 258 24.21 -10.33 -36.49
C ASP A 258 25.60 -10.57 -37.11
N GLY A 259 26.18 -11.76 -36.90
CA GLY A 259 27.43 -12.18 -37.54
C GLY A 259 27.31 -12.28 -39.07
N LEU A 260 26.20 -12.84 -39.57
CA LEU A 260 25.90 -12.92 -40.99
C LEU A 260 25.71 -11.53 -41.61
N LYS A 261 24.95 -10.64 -40.96
CA LYS A 261 24.78 -9.24 -41.39
C LYS A 261 26.11 -8.48 -41.44
N ALA A 262 26.98 -8.69 -40.46
CA ALA A 262 28.31 -8.08 -40.47
C ALA A 262 29.18 -8.61 -41.61
N GLN A 263 29.10 -9.91 -41.91
CA GLN A 263 29.77 -10.51 -43.06
C GLN A 263 29.22 -9.98 -44.38
N GLN A 264 27.90 -9.87 -44.50
CA GLN A 264 27.22 -9.30 -45.65
C GLN A 264 27.68 -7.86 -45.92
N ALA A 265 27.66 -7.01 -44.89
CA ALA A 265 28.11 -5.62 -44.99
C ALA A 265 29.59 -5.50 -45.39
N SER A 266 30.45 -6.44 -44.96
CA SER A 266 31.84 -6.51 -45.40
C SER A 266 31.94 -6.83 -46.89
N ILE A 267 31.14 -7.79 -47.38
CA ILE A 267 31.11 -8.18 -48.79
C ILE A 267 30.55 -7.05 -49.66
N GLU A 268 29.47 -6.40 -49.23
CA GLU A 268 28.90 -5.21 -49.89
C GLU A 268 29.93 -4.08 -49.95
N THR A 269 30.69 -3.87 -48.85
CA THR A 269 31.78 -2.88 -48.82
C THR A 269 32.86 -3.23 -49.82
N ASP A 270 33.36 -4.47 -49.82
CA ASP A 270 34.38 -4.93 -50.76
C ASP A 270 33.92 -4.76 -52.22
N MET A 271 32.67 -5.14 -52.52
CA MET A 271 32.03 -4.94 -53.81
C MET A 271 31.91 -3.45 -54.20
N SER A 272 31.66 -2.56 -53.23
CA SER A 272 31.53 -1.11 -53.46
C SER A 272 32.86 -0.37 -53.64
N THR A 273 33.97 -0.96 -53.19
CA THR A 273 35.32 -0.38 -53.33
C THR A 273 36.03 -0.74 -54.63
N GLN A 274 35.47 -1.64 -55.44
CA GLN A 274 35.96 -1.95 -56.78
C GLN A 274 35.50 -0.88 -57.79
N ASP A 275 36.36 -0.51 -58.75
CA ASP A 275 36.10 0.54 -59.74
C ASP A 275 35.02 0.06 -60.74
N CYS A 276 33.77 0.46 -60.53
CA CYS A 276 32.62 0.02 -61.35
C CYS A 276 32.33 0.99 -62.49
N LEU A 277 32.22 0.48 -63.74
CA LEU A 277 31.75 1.25 -64.89
C LEU A 277 30.22 1.47 -64.91
N GLY A 278 29.47 0.73 -64.07
CA GLY A 278 28.02 0.81 -63.93
C GLY A 278 27.46 -0.31 -63.06
N HIS A 279 26.14 -0.35 -62.84
CA HIS A 279 25.45 -1.42 -62.11
C HIS A 279 24.28 -1.97 -62.94
N VAL A 280 24.07 -3.30 -62.96
CA VAL A 280 22.88 -3.96 -63.52
C VAL A 280 22.31 -4.92 -62.47
N ALA A 281 21.06 -4.71 -62.06
CA ALA A 281 20.38 -5.52 -61.04
C ALA A 281 21.18 -5.66 -59.71
N GLY A 282 21.89 -4.61 -59.31
CA GLY A 282 22.73 -4.60 -58.09
C GLY A 282 24.14 -5.14 -58.28
N VAL A 283 24.45 -5.76 -59.42
CA VAL A 283 25.78 -6.31 -59.72
C VAL A 283 26.64 -5.25 -60.42
N CYS A 284 27.84 -5.00 -59.90
CA CYS A 284 28.82 -4.09 -60.50
C CYS A 284 29.26 -4.61 -61.88
N ILE A 285 29.30 -3.71 -62.88
CA ILE A 285 29.89 -3.96 -64.20
C ILE A 285 31.35 -3.52 -64.10
N PRO A 286 32.31 -4.46 -64.16
CA PRO A 286 33.71 -4.10 -63.97
C PRO A 286 34.28 -3.43 -65.22
N ASP A 287 35.40 -2.72 -65.08
CA ASP A 287 36.13 -2.22 -66.23
C ASP A 287 36.67 -3.42 -67.05
N PRO A 288 36.41 -3.52 -68.37
CA PRO A 288 36.96 -4.59 -69.20
C PRO A 288 38.49 -4.56 -69.31
N THR A 289 39.16 -3.58 -68.69
CA THR A 289 40.61 -3.53 -68.52
C THR A 289 41.11 -4.08 -67.17
N ASP A 290 40.22 -4.43 -66.25
CA ASP A 290 40.57 -5.10 -64.98
C ASP A 290 40.99 -6.57 -65.19
N ASP A 291 41.76 -7.11 -64.23
CA ASP A 291 42.20 -8.50 -64.23
C ASP A 291 40.97 -9.44 -64.29
N PRO A 292 40.89 -10.41 -65.22
CA PRO A 292 39.80 -11.39 -65.29
C PRO A 292 39.58 -12.18 -63.99
N ILE A 293 40.57 -12.23 -63.08
CA ILE A 293 40.42 -12.76 -61.73
C ILE A 293 39.44 -11.91 -60.89
N ASN A 294 39.47 -10.58 -61.03
CA ASN A 294 38.59 -9.66 -60.28
C ASN A 294 37.12 -9.77 -60.71
N LEU A 295 36.85 -10.05 -62.01
CA LEU A 295 35.50 -10.27 -62.53
C LEU A 295 34.82 -11.50 -61.90
N ILE A 296 35.61 -12.55 -61.69
CA ILE A 296 35.15 -13.83 -61.12
C ILE A 296 34.93 -13.67 -59.61
N GLU A 297 35.84 -12.96 -58.93
CA GLU A 297 35.73 -12.66 -57.50
C GLU A 297 34.47 -11.82 -57.19
N LEU A 298 34.17 -10.82 -58.01
CA LEU A 298 32.95 -10.02 -57.88
C LEU A 298 31.67 -10.86 -58.07
N GLY A 299 31.65 -11.75 -59.06
CA GLY A 299 30.52 -12.65 -59.30
C GLY A 299 30.32 -13.68 -58.18
N ILE A 300 31.40 -14.17 -57.58
CA ILE A 300 31.37 -15.05 -56.40
C ILE A 300 30.85 -14.27 -55.19
N ASN A 301 31.34 -13.05 -54.95
CA ASN A 301 30.90 -12.21 -53.84
C ASN A 301 29.42 -11.85 -53.91
N ALA A 302 28.89 -11.55 -55.11
CA ALA A 302 27.46 -11.29 -55.30
C ALA A 302 26.58 -12.53 -55.01
N LEU A 303 27.07 -13.74 -55.32
CA LEU A 303 26.37 -14.99 -54.97
C LEU A 303 26.43 -15.28 -53.47
N ILE A 304 27.55 -14.96 -52.80
CA ILE A 304 27.69 -15.08 -51.36
C ILE A 304 26.79 -14.07 -50.63
N ASP A 305 26.73 -12.82 -51.11
CA ASP A 305 25.83 -11.79 -50.59
C ASP A 305 24.36 -12.22 -50.65
N LEU A 306 23.89 -12.67 -51.81
CA LEU A 306 22.52 -13.19 -51.98
C LEU A 306 22.22 -14.38 -51.05
N TYR A 307 23.17 -15.32 -50.93
CA TYR A 307 23.03 -16.47 -50.04
C TYR A 307 22.96 -16.07 -48.56
N ILE A 308 23.83 -15.16 -48.12
CA ILE A 308 23.82 -14.65 -46.75
C ILE A 308 22.53 -13.86 -46.46
N GLY A 309 22.06 -13.05 -47.41
CA GLY A 309 20.79 -12.34 -47.31
C GLY A 309 19.61 -13.30 -47.09
N ASN A 310 19.50 -14.34 -47.91
CA ASN A 310 18.47 -15.38 -47.73
C ASN A 310 18.61 -16.11 -46.39
N TRP A 311 19.84 -16.41 -45.94
CA TRP A 311 20.06 -17.07 -44.65
C TRP A 311 19.64 -16.17 -43.47
N VAL A 312 19.89 -14.87 -43.55
CA VAL A 312 19.40 -13.88 -42.56
C VAL A 312 17.87 -13.87 -42.53
N ASP A 313 17.23 -13.94 -43.70
CA ASP A 313 15.78 -14.00 -43.85
C ASP A 313 15.20 -15.33 -43.34
N ASP A 314 15.89 -16.46 -43.53
CA ASP A 314 15.54 -17.76 -42.99
C ASP A 314 15.53 -17.77 -41.46
N ILE A 315 16.58 -17.20 -40.85
CA ILE A 315 16.65 -17.04 -39.39
C ILE A 315 15.49 -16.19 -38.87
N THR A 316 15.18 -15.08 -39.55
CA THR A 316 14.06 -14.22 -39.17
C THR A 316 12.73 -14.98 -39.30
N SER A 317 12.49 -15.61 -40.45
CA SER A 317 11.25 -16.33 -40.74
C SER A 317 11.03 -17.50 -39.79
N GLY A 318 12.07 -18.25 -39.46
CA GLY A 318 11.98 -19.36 -38.52
C GLY A 318 11.70 -18.93 -37.08
N LEU A 319 12.30 -17.83 -36.62
CA LEU A 319 11.95 -17.22 -35.33
C LEU A 319 10.53 -16.62 -35.35
N GLN A 320 10.05 -16.12 -36.49
CA GLN A 320 8.66 -15.64 -36.65
C GLN A 320 7.63 -16.76 -36.62
N ALA A 321 7.98 -17.95 -37.13
CA ALA A 321 7.11 -19.12 -37.10
C ALA A 321 7.13 -19.86 -35.74
N TRP A 322 8.10 -19.57 -34.86
CA TRP A 322 8.24 -20.27 -33.57
C TRP A 322 6.99 -20.18 -32.67
N PRO A 323 6.33 -19.02 -32.50
CA PRO A 323 5.11 -18.93 -31.70
C PRO A 323 3.92 -19.74 -32.25
N GLU A 324 3.92 -20.11 -33.55
CA GLU A 324 2.85 -20.96 -34.13
C GLU A 324 2.93 -22.39 -33.60
N VAL A 325 4.15 -22.89 -33.38
CA VAL A 325 4.39 -24.17 -32.72
C VAL A 325 3.82 -24.12 -31.30
N TRP A 326 4.11 -23.04 -30.58
CA TRP A 326 3.62 -22.86 -29.21
C TRP A 326 2.12 -22.60 -29.12
N GLN A 327 1.49 -22.01 -30.13
CA GLN A 327 0.03 -21.96 -30.21
C GLN A 327 -0.56 -23.36 -30.31
N THR A 328 0.04 -24.25 -31.10
CA THR A 328 -0.43 -25.64 -31.19
C THR A 328 -0.22 -26.38 -29.87
N ILE A 329 0.95 -26.22 -29.24
CA ILE A 329 1.23 -26.78 -27.90
C ILE A 329 0.20 -26.29 -26.90
N ALA A 330 -0.06 -24.98 -26.85
CA ALA A 330 -1.01 -24.40 -25.93
C ALA A 330 -2.43 -24.89 -26.19
N GLN A 331 -2.87 -24.94 -27.45
CA GLN A 331 -4.21 -25.43 -27.77
C GLN A 331 -4.38 -26.87 -27.26
N GLU A 332 -3.37 -27.72 -27.40
CA GLU A 332 -3.48 -29.12 -26.99
C GLU A 332 -3.21 -29.35 -25.50
N MET A 333 -2.25 -28.66 -24.88
CA MET A 333 -1.82 -28.90 -23.50
C MET A 333 -2.56 -28.05 -22.45
N PHE A 334 -3.08 -26.90 -22.85
CA PHE A 334 -3.40 -25.78 -21.95
C PHE A 334 -4.82 -25.28 -22.04
N THR A 335 -5.63 -25.83 -22.95
CA THR A 335 -7.01 -25.36 -23.11
C THR A 335 -8.07 -26.39 -22.76
N GLY A 336 -7.72 -27.68 -22.62
CA GLY A 336 -8.70 -28.71 -22.34
C GLY A 336 -8.18 -29.95 -21.62
N SER A 337 -9.05 -30.95 -21.49
CA SER A 337 -8.86 -32.11 -20.60
C SER A 337 -7.98 -33.24 -21.17
N LYS A 338 -7.73 -33.30 -22.50
CA LYS A 338 -6.86 -34.33 -23.09
C LYS A 338 -6.00 -33.78 -24.24
N PRO A 339 -4.66 -33.73 -24.11
CA PRO A 339 -3.78 -33.29 -25.18
C PRO A 339 -3.66 -34.33 -26.29
N ASP A 340 -3.73 -33.89 -27.55
CA ASP A 340 -3.33 -34.68 -28.71
C ASP A 340 -1.81 -34.56 -28.92
N THR A 341 -1.07 -35.53 -28.38
CA THR A 341 0.39 -35.55 -28.46
C THR A 341 0.92 -35.68 -29.89
N ASP A 342 0.14 -36.27 -30.80
CA ASP A 342 0.53 -36.43 -32.21
C ASP A 342 0.51 -35.07 -32.92
N LYS A 343 -0.50 -34.24 -32.67
CA LYS A 343 -0.55 -32.88 -33.20
C LYS A 343 0.58 -31.99 -32.69
N ILE A 344 0.90 -32.06 -31.40
CA ILE A 344 2.03 -31.32 -30.82
C ILE A 344 3.33 -31.70 -31.54
N MET A 345 3.54 -33.00 -31.71
CA MET A 345 4.71 -33.53 -32.40
C MET A 345 4.76 -33.08 -33.86
N ASP A 346 3.63 -33.11 -34.55
CA ASP A 346 3.57 -32.74 -35.96
C ASP A 346 3.85 -31.25 -36.17
N ALA A 347 3.38 -30.36 -35.29
CA ALA A 347 3.71 -28.94 -35.33
C ALA A 347 5.22 -28.68 -35.18
N PHE A 348 5.89 -29.37 -34.24
CA PHE A 348 7.35 -29.26 -34.09
C PHE A 348 8.11 -29.79 -35.30
N LYS A 349 7.70 -30.97 -35.82
CA LYS A 349 8.33 -31.56 -37.01
C LYS A 349 8.17 -30.64 -38.21
N GLU A 350 6.97 -30.11 -38.42
CA GLU A 350 6.69 -29.20 -39.52
C GLU A 350 7.57 -27.97 -39.45
N TRP A 351 7.66 -27.31 -38.28
CA TRP A 351 8.56 -26.18 -38.10
C TRP A 351 10.04 -26.54 -38.29
N ALA A 352 10.49 -27.67 -37.74
CA ALA A 352 11.88 -28.09 -37.85
C ALA A 352 12.29 -28.38 -39.31
N LEU A 353 11.43 -29.06 -40.07
CA LEU A 353 11.69 -29.40 -41.47
C LEU A 353 11.58 -28.17 -42.38
N THR A 354 10.70 -27.23 -42.04
CA THR A 354 10.41 -26.05 -42.87
C THR A 354 11.39 -24.91 -42.60
N HIS A 355 11.79 -24.70 -41.34
CA HIS A 355 12.53 -23.51 -40.92
C HIS A 355 13.90 -23.85 -40.33
N LEU A 356 13.98 -24.70 -39.30
CA LEU A 356 15.23 -24.93 -38.58
C LEU A 356 16.40 -25.34 -39.48
N LEU A 357 16.13 -26.18 -40.49
CA LEU A 357 17.16 -26.60 -41.44
C LEU A 357 17.72 -25.40 -42.25
N SER A 358 16.87 -24.50 -42.75
CA SER A 358 17.32 -23.32 -43.49
C SER A 358 17.94 -22.26 -42.57
N MET A 359 17.42 -22.10 -41.35
CA MET A 359 18.05 -21.26 -40.30
C MET A 359 19.49 -21.69 -39.99
N MET A 360 19.83 -22.96 -40.20
CA MET A 360 21.18 -23.49 -40.05
C MET A 360 22.08 -23.34 -41.29
N GLY A 361 21.56 -22.76 -42.37
CA GLY A 361 22.28 -22.54 -43.63
C GLY A 361 22.19 -23.71 -44.59
N LEU A 362 21.09 -24.48 -44.58
CA LEU A 362 20.79 -25.43 -45.64
C LEU A 362 19.91 -24.75 -46.71
N PRO A 363 20.13 -25.00 -48.01
CA PRO A 363 19.24 -24.47 -49.04
C PRO A 363 17.79 -24.93 -48.90
N ASP A 364 16.84 -24.05 -49.20
CA ASP A 364 15.39 -24.25 -48.98
C ASP A 364 14.79 -25.48 -49.68
N PHE A 365 15.40 -25.95 -50.77
CA PHE A 365 14.93 -27.14 -51.48
C PHE A 365 15.08 -28.41 -50.63
N VAL A 366 15.96 -28.42 -49.62
CA VAL A 366 16.18 -29.54 -48.70
C VAL A 366 14.94 -29.74 -47.81
N GLY A 367 14.30 -28.67 -47.33
CA GLY A 367 13.07 -28.76 -46.54
C GLY A 367 11.84 -29.17 -47.38
N ASN A 368 11.72 -28.63 -48.60
CA ASN A 368 10.57 -28.85 -49.49
C ASN A 368 10.50 -30.23 -50.17
N THR A 369 11.57 -31.04 -50.14
CA THR A 369 11.61 -32.36 -50.82
C THR A 369 11.36 -33.55 -49.89
N ILE A 370 11.09 -33.31 -48.60
CA ILE A 370 10.93 -34.34 -47.57
C ILE A 370 9.52 -34.95 -47.63
N PHE A 371 9.32 -35.97 -48.48
CA PHE A 371 8.10 -36.79 -48.49
C PHE A 371 8.25 -38.01 -47.55
N PHE A 372 7.55 -37.96 -46.42
CA PHE A 372 7.00 -39.06 -45.59
C PHE A 372 7.67 -40.45 -45.68
N VAL A 373 8.66 -40.75 -44.82
CA VAL A 373 8.99 -42.13 -44.39
C VAL A 373 9.61 -42.14 -42.98
N SER A 374 9.24 -43.12 -42.16
CA SER A 374 9.67 -43.37 -40.78
C SER A 374 11.12 -43.81 -40.56
N GLU A 375 12.05 -43.46 -41.45
CA GLU A 375 13.51 -43.68 -41.27
C GLU A 375 14.27 -42.45 -41.81
N VAL A 376 14.30 -41.39 -41.00
CA VAL A 376 14.86 -40.06 -41.35
C VAL A 376 16.39 -40.10 -41.53
N ILE A 377 17.07 -41.11 -41.00
CA ILE A 377 18.53 -41.14 -40.79
C ILE A 377 19.34 -41.37 -42.08
N ASP A 378 18.96 -42.37 -42.88
CA ASP A 378 19.74 -42.76 -44.07
C ASP A 378 19.37 -41.93 -45.30
N TRP A 379 18.13 -41.44 -45.36
CA TRP A 379 17.61 -40.73 -46.52
C TRP A 379 18.04 -39.26 -46.57
N VAL A 380 18.07 -38.53 -45.45
CA VAL A 380 18.55 -37.13 -45.39
C VAL A 380 20.03 -37.06 -45.82
N THR A 381 20.83 -38.04 -45.41
CA THR A 381 22.24 -38.17 -45.82
C THR A 381 22.38 -38.41 -47.33
N ALA A 382 21.47 -39.18 -47.94
CA ALA A 382 21.46 -39.47 -49.38
C ALA A 382 20.92 -38.31 -50.23
N ALA A 383 19.83 -37.66 -49.81
CA ALA A 383 19.21 -36.54 -50.52
C ALA A 383 20.10 -35.30 -50.56
N ILE A 384 20.80 -34.99 -49.46
CA ILE A 384 21.81 -33.93 -49.39
C ILE A 384 23.03 -34.27 -50.27
N SER A 385 23.46 -35.53 -50.27
CA SER A 385 24.55 -36.00 -51.14
C SER A 385 24.20 -35.88 -52.62
N ASP A 386 22.98 -36.26 -53.02
CA ASP A 386 22.53 -36.23 -54.42
C ASP A 386 22.29 -34.79 -54.91
N ALA A 387 21.63 -33.94 -54.12
CA ALA A 387 21.39 -32.56 -54.50
C ALA A 387 22.70 -31.74 -54.58
N LEU A 388 23.62 -31.91 -53.63
CA LEU A 388 24.92 -31.26 -53.69
C LEU A 388 25.81 -31.85 -54.79
N SER A 389 25.73 -33.16 -55.09
CA SER A 389 26.44 -33.74 -56.24
C SER A 389 25.99 -33.11 -57.57
N SER A 390 24.71 -32.76 -57.69
CA SER A 390 24.18 -32.07 -58.87
C SER A 390 24.74 -30.64 -59.00
N ILE A 391 24.85 -29.91 -57.88
CA ILE A 391 25.45 -28.57 -57.78
C ILE A 391 26.97 -28.64 -58.04
N PHE A 392 27.69 -29.59 -57.45
CA PHE A 392 29.11 -29.82 -57.70
C PHE A 392 29.37 -30.21 -59.16
N SER A 393 28.49 -31.00 -59.80
CA SER A 393 28.61 -31.33 -61.23
C SER A 393 28.39 -30.11 -62.13
N ALA A 394 27.54 -29.17 -61.71
CA ALA A 394 27.32 -27.90 -62.39
C ALA A 394 28.51 -26.94 -62.22
N ILE A 395 29.14 -26.92 -61.04
CA ILE A 395 30.31 -26.08 -60.72
C ILE A 395 31.62 -26.64 -61.32
N GLU A 396 31.81 -27.97 -61.34
CA GLU A 396 32.95 -28.63 -61.99
C GLU A 396 32.98 -28.43 -63.53
N SER A 397 31.86 -28.03 -64.12
CA SER A 397 31.79 -27.68 -65.54
C SER A 397 32.37 -26.30 -65.89
N ILE A 398 32.77 -25.52 -64.86
CA ILE A 398 33.35 -24.18 -65.00
C ILE A 398 34.90 -24.30 -64.93
N PRO A 399 35.69 -23.88 -65.95
CA PRO A 399 37.05 -24.38 -66.14
C PRO A 399 38.13 -23.89 -65.16
N ILE A 400 37.82 -22.98 -64.23
CA ILE A 400 38.82 -22.36 -63.33
C ILE A 400 38.11 -22.00 -62.03
N VAL A 401 38.60 -22.46 -60.87
CA VAL A 401 38.68 -21.78 -59.56
C VAL A 401 38.89 -22.82 -58.43
N GLY A 402 39.97 -22.66 -57.66
CA GLY A 402 40.35 -23.56 -56.57
C GLY A 402 39.86 -23.13 -55.17
N ASP A 403 39.43 -21.89 -54.98
CA ASP A 403 39.09 -21.35 -53.64
C ASP A 403 37.59 -21.32 -53.33
N GLY A 404 36.71 -21.06 -54.30
CA GLY A 404 35.24 -21.17 -54.13
C GLY A 404 34.77 -22.62 -53.94
N VAL A 405 35.38 -23.57 -54.65
CA VAL A 405 35.18 -25.02 -54.45
C VAL A 405 35.66 -25.45 -53.06
N LYS A 406 36.73 -24.83 -52.56
CA LYS A 406 37.28 -25.11 -51.22
C LYS A 406 36.38 -24.57 -50.11
N PHE A 407 35.73 -23.42 -50.30
CA PHE A 407 34.68 -22.94 -49.38
C PHE A 407 33.48 -23.90 -49.34
N LEU A 408 32.96 -24.33 -50.49
CA LEU A 408 31.85 -25.28 -50.58
C LEU A 408 32.21 -26.69 -50.05
N ALA A 409 33.45 -27.14 -50.26
CA ALA A 409 33.95 -28.41 -49.73
C ALA A 409 34.22 -28.36 -48.22
N ASP A 410 34.66 -27.21 -47.69
CA ASP A 410 34.82 -26.98 -46.25
C ASP A 410 33.44 -26.82 -45.57
N LEU A 411 32.46 -26.22 -46.27
CA LEU A 411 31.05 -26.18 -45.88
C LEU A 411 30.45 -27.60 -45.83
N TYR A 412 30.67 -28.43 -46.85
CA TYR A 412 30.31 -29.86 -46.87
C TYR A 412 30.96 -30.65 -45.73
N GLY A 413 32.27 -30.44 -45.49
CA GLY A 413 33.00 -31.10 -44.40
C GLY A 413 32.48 -30.71 -43.02
N LYS A 414 32.13 -29.43 -42.81
CA LYS A 414 31.55 -28.92 -41.56
C LYS A 414 30.10 -29.35 -41.38
N ALA A 415 29.27 -29.30 -42.42
CA ALA A 415 27.88 -29.73 -42.40
C ALA A 415 27.76 -31.24 -42.14
N LYS A 416 28.54 -32.07 -42.84
CA LYS A 416 28.54 -33.54 -42.66
C LYS A 416 29.04 -33.97 -41.28
N THR A 417 30.09 -33.31 -40.76
CA THR A 417 30.64 -33.62 -39.42
C THR A 417 29.73 -33.13 -38.31
N ALA A 418 29.04 -32.01 -38.52
CA ALA A 418 27.94 -31.59 -37.66
C ALA A 418 26.85 -32.69 -37.69
N ILE A 419 26.20 -32.94 -38.82
CA ILE A 419 25.04 -33.83 -38.96
C ILE A 419 25.28 -35.25 -38.40
N ASN A 420 26.45 -35.85 -38.67
CA ASN A 420 26.76 -37.21 -38.18
C ASN A 420 27.08 -37.29 -36.68
N GLY A 421 27.61 -36.22 -36.07
CA GLY A 421 27.83 -36.15 -34.62
C GLY A 421 26.55 -35.82 -33.84
N ILE A 422 25.55 -35.32 -34.55
CA ILE A 422 24.25 -34.90 -34.03
C ILE A 422 23.39 -36.16 -33.91
N ILE A 423 23.18 -36.93 -34.96
CA ILE A 423 22.08 -37.91 -35.00
C ILE A 423 22.21 -39.10 -34.00
N SER A 424 23.40 -39.62 -33.66
CA SER A 424 23.52 -40.87 -32.86
C SER A 424 23.67 -40.68 -31.35
N ASP A 425 24.05 -39.49 -30.87
CA ASP A 425 24.27 -39.19 -29.44
C ASP A 425 23.10 -38.37 -28.85
N ILE A 426 22.15 -38.02 -29.70
CA ILE A 426 21.05 -37.11 -29.46
C ILE A 426 19.88 -37.88 -28.83
N ALA A 427 19.29 -38.89 -29.47
CA ALA A 427 18.04 -39.49 -28.98
C ALA A 427 17.98 -39.90 -27.48
N GLU A 428 19.08 -40.41 -26.88
CA GLU A 428 19.13 -40.77 -25.44
C GLU A 428 19.39 -39.57 -24.49
N LYS A 429 20.00 -38.48 -24.95
CA LYS A 429 20.43 -37.34 -24.11
C LYS A 429 19.41 -36.21 -24.00
N LEU A 430 18.44 -36.21 -24.90
CA LEU A 430 17.46 -35.15 -25.08
C LEU A 430 16.21 -35.29 -24.21
N ALA A 431 15.81 -36.54 -23.94
CA ALA A 431 14.67 -36.84 -23.07
C ALA A 431 14.93 -36.37 -21.63
N ALA A 432 16.19 -36.30 -21.22
CA ALA A 432 16.63 -35.72 -19.96
C ALA A 432 16.37 -34.20 -19.94
N VAL A 433 16.94 -33.41 -20.87
CA VAL A 433 17.06 -31.93 -20.81
C VAL A 433 15.74 -31.13 -20.74
N PHE A 434 14.61 -31.60 -21.26
CA PHE A 434 13.33 -30.84 -21.19
C PHE A 434 12.52 -31.15 -19.93
N ILE A 435 12.59 -32.40 -19.47
CA ILE A 435 12.10 -32.82 -18.15
C ILE A 435 12.95 -32.21 -17.03
N GLU A 436 14.24 -32.09 -17.31
CA GLU A 436 15.24 -31.44 -16.50
C GLU A 436 15.15 -29.90 -16.59
N GLY A 437 14.82 -29.33 -17.75
CA GLY A 437 14.70 -27.88 -17.95
C GLY A 437 13.42 -27.29 -17.38
N ALA A 438 12.27 -27.94 -17.60
CA ALA A 438 10.96 -27.50 -17.10
C ALA A 438 10.84 -27.56 -15.57
N LEU A 439 11.72 -28.31 -14.90
CA LEU A 439 11.77 -28.42 -13.44
C LEU A 439 13.03 -27.80 -12.82
N GLY A 440 13.93 -27.21 -13.61
CA GLY A 440 15.20 -26.68 -13.11
C GLY A 440 16.10 -27.75 -12.47
N ILE A 441 16.29 -28.88 -13.13
CA ILE A 441 17.02 -30.08 -12.71
C ILE A 441 18.09 -30.44 -13.76
N ASN A 442 19.28 -29.83 -13.80
CA ASN A 442 20.30 -30.21 -14.82
C ASN A 442 21.11 -31.45 -14.40
N CYS A 443 20.51 -32.64 -14.46
CA CYS A 443 21.11 -33.92 -14.06
C CYS A 443 22.09 -34.52 -15.06
N PHE A 444 22.09 -34.00 -16.28
CA PHE A 444 22.82 -34.61 -17.38
C PHE A 444 24.34 -34.37 -17.37
N PHE A 445 24.83 -33.27 -16.78
CA PHE A 445 26.29 -32.97 -16.75
C PHE A 445 27.03 -33.51 -15.51
N ASP A 446 26.32 -33.85 -14.43
CA ASP A 446 26.86 -34.53 -13.23
C ASP A 446 25.82 -35.46 -12.60
N PRO A 447 25.76 -36.74 -13.01
CA PRO A 447 24.75 -37.71 -12.55
C PRO A 447 24.91 -38.14 -11.08
N THR A 448 25.96 -37.69 -10.39
CA THR A 448 26.23 -38.09 -9.00
C THR A 448 25.70 -37.11 -7.95
N ASN A 449 25.23 -35.91 -8.34
CA ASN A 449 24.92 -34.86 -7.37
C ASN A 449 23.86 -33.83 -7.80
N CYS A 450 22.96 -34.19 -8.71
CA CYS A 450 22.16 -33.21 -9.46
C CYS A 450 20.76 -32.89 -8.92
N LEU A 451 20.27 -33.63 -7.93
CA LEU A 451 18.95 -33.44 -7.37
C LEU A 451 19.02 -33.41 -5.86
N ASN A 452 18.23 -32.52 -5.26
CA ASN A 452 17.86 -32.64 -3.86
C ASN A 452 17.44 -34.10 -3.60
N PRO A 453 18.05 -34.81 -2.63
CA PRO A 453 17.75 -36.22 -2.35
C PRO A 453 16.26 -36.50 -2.15
N ASN A 454 15.52 -35.51 -1.64
CA ASN A 454 14.08 -35.60 -1.45
C ASN A 454 13.31 -35.60 -2.78
N VAL A 455 13.70 -34.75 -3.74
CA VAL A 455 13.11 -34.73 -5.09
C VAL A 455 13.37 -36.04 -5.80
N LYS A 456 14.63 -36.51 -5.76
CA LYS A 456 14.98 -37.80 -6.34
C LYS A 456 14.14 -38.92 -5.73
N ALA A 457 14.02 -38.98 -4.40
CA ALA A 457 13.23 -39.99 -3.71
C ALA A 457 11.71 -39.89 -3.98
N ALA A 458 11.21 -38.70 -4.35
CA ALA A 458 9.80 -38.50 -4.67
C ALA A 458 9.48 -38.89 -6.12
N LEU A 459 10.40 -38.63 -7.06
CA LEU A 459 10.23 -38.88 -8.49
C LEU A 459 10.62 -40.31 -8.91
N ASP A 460 11.66 -40.90 -8.30
CA ASP A 460 12.11 -42.28 -8.55
C ASP A 460 11.16 -43.28 -7.87
N ARG A 461 10.10 -43.66 -8.58
CA ARG A 461 9.01 -44.46 -8.01
C ARG A 461 9.26 -45.96 -8.07
N ASP A 462 10.06 -46.41 -9.03
CA ASP A 462 10.44 -47.82 -9.14
C ASP A 462 11.70 -48.18 -8.34
N GLY A 463 12.39 -47.16 -7.79
CA GLY A 463 13.50 -47.31 -6.85
C GLY A 463 14.80 -47.76 -7.54
N ASP A 464 14.90 -47.55 -8.86
CA ASP A 464 16.05 -47.97 -9.66
C ASP A 464 17.21 -46.97 -9.65
N GLY A 465 16.99 -45.79 -9.04
CA GLY A 465 17.97 -44.73 -8.90
C GLY A 465 18.01 -43.75 -10.08
N LYS A 466 17.11 -43.89 -11.06
CA LYS A 466 16.94 -43.02 -12.23
C LYS A 466 15.56 -42.36 -12.19
N ILE A 467 15.40 -41.32 -13.01
CA ILE A 467 14.11 -40.66 -13.21
C ILE A 467 13.78 -40.79 -14.68
N GLU A 468 12.70 -41.50 -14.99
CA GLU A 468 12.25 -41.68 -16.36
C GLU A 468 11.22 -40.61 -16.77
N PRO A 469 11.13 -40.26 -18.07
CA PRO A 469 10.15 -39.30 -18.58
C PRO A 469 8.72 -39.51 -18.10
N ARG A 470 8.28 -40.77 -18.03
CA ARG A 470 6.94 -41.14 -17.54
C ARG A 470 6.72 -40.79 -16.06
N GLU A 471 7.76 -40.83 -15.24
CA GLU A 471 7.67 -40.51 -13.81
C GLU A 471 7.56 -39.01 -13.59
N VAL A 472 8.25 -38.22 -14.41
CA VAL A 472 8.11 -36.76 -14.39
C VAL A 472 6.79 -36.31 -14.95
N ILE A 473 6.32 -36.89 -16.06
CA ILE A 473 4.98 -36.61 -16.56
C ILE A 473 3.91 -36.88 -15.48
N ARG A 474 4.15 -37.88 -14.62
CA ARG A 474 3.23 -38.28 -13.54
C ARG A 474 2.99 -37.22 -12.45
N ILE A 475 3.96 -36.36 -12.13
CA ILE A 475 3.71 -35.24 -11.20
C ILE A 475 2.63 -34.32 -11.75
N PHE A 476 2.59 -34.21 -13.08
CA PHE A 476 1.51 -33.52 -13.76
C PHE A 476 0.26 -34.39 -13.77
N GLN A 477 0.31 -35.70 -14.02
CA GLN A 477 -0.92 -36.53 -14.17
C GLN A 477 -1.73 -36.73 -12.90
N GLU A 478 -1.04 -37.04 -11.82
CA GLU A 478 -1.62 -37.56 -10.61
C GLU A 478 -0.99 -36.85 -9.40
N PRO A 479 -1.14 -35.50 -9.30
CA PRO A 479 -0.52 -34.72 -8.24
C PRO A 479 -0.94 -35.20 -6.84
N GLU A 480 -2.17 -35.69 -6.69
CA GLU A 480 -2.71 -36.24 -5.44
C GLU A 480 -1.89 -37.41 -4.87
N GLU A 481 -1.19 -38.18 -5.71
CA GLU A 481 -0.38 -39.32 -5.24
C GLU A 481 0.88 -38.89 -4.46
N TYR A 482 1.25 -37.62 -4.57
CA TYR A 482 2.41 -37.04 -3.89
C TYR A 482 2.06 -36.50 -2.50
N PHE A 483 0.77 -36.43 -2.16
CA PHE A 483 0.26 -36.00 -0.86
C PHE A 483 0.06 -37.20 0.10
N LYS A 484 1.10 -37.53 0.87
CA LYS A 484 1.12 -38.68 1.79
C LYS A 484 1.98 -38.41 3.02
N ASP A 485 1.65 -39.03 4.15
CA ASP A 485 2.30 -38.76 5.45
C ASP A 485 3.84 -38.91 5.44
N ASN A 486 4.37 -39.78 4.58
CA ASN A 486 5.81 -40.01 4.41
C ASN A 486 6.37 -39.39 3.12
N SER A 487 5.73 -38.34 2.57
CA SER A 487 6.19 -37.68 1.35
C SER A 487 7.57 -37.04 1.58
N PRO A 488 8.60 -37.39 0.78
CA PRO A 488 9.92 -36.77 0.88
C PRO A 488 9.89 -35.25 0.65
N LEU A 489 8.88 -34.74 -0.06
CA LEU A 489 8.70 -33.32 -0.37
C LEU A 489 8.00 -32.53 0.75
N GLY A 490 7.53 -33.20 1.81
CA GLY A 490 6.77 -32.54 2.89
C GLY A 490 5.27 -32.33 2.59
N LEU A 491 4.80 -32.73 1.40
CA LEU A 491 3.38 -32.73 1.03
C LEU A 491 2.64 -33.87 1.73
N THR A 492 2.20 -33.64 2.97
CA THR A 492 1.51 -34.65 3.80
C THR A 492 -0.01 -34.67 3.56
N THR A 493 -0.72 -35.66 4.12
CA THR A 493 -2.19 -35.65 4.09
C THR A 493 -2.79 -34.47 4.87
N THR A 494 -2.05 -33.92 5.84
CA THR A 494 -2.41 -32.68 6.54
C THR A 494 -2.32 -31.47 5.61
N VAL A 495 -1.27 -31.39 4.78
CA VAL A 495 -1.16 -30.34 3.75
C VAL A 495 -2.31 -30.42 2.78
N ARG A 496 -2.65 -31.62 2.30
CA ARG A 496 -3.82 -31.83 1.43
C ARG A 496 -5.12 -31.36 2.08
N ALA A 497 -5.37 -31.72 3.35
CA ALA A 497 -6.57 -31.27 4.05
C ALA A 497 -6.63 -29.74 4.21
N SER A 498 -5.49 -29.06 4.31
CA SER A 498 -5.42 -27.58 4.29
C SER A 498 -5.73 -27.01 2.90
N LEU A 499 -5.22 -27.62 1.83
CA LEU A 499 -5.57 -27.25 0.45
C LEU A 499 -7.08 -27.38 0.23
N ASP A 500 -7.68 -28.50 0.61
CA ASP A 500 -9.13 -28.75 0.49
C ASP A 500 -9.95 -27.71 1.27
N ALA A 501 -9.48 -27.34 2.47
CA ALA A 501 -10.13 -26.33 3.29
C ALA A 501 -10.07 -24.92 2.66
N ASP A 502 -8.91 -24.52 2.14
CA ASP A 502 -8.74 -23.23 1.45
C ASP A 502 -9.57 -23.16 0.16
N MET A 503 -9.63 -24.28 -0.58
CA MET A 503 -10.39 -24.43 -1.82
C MET A 503 -11.89 -24.68 -1.58
N HIS A 504 -12.30 -24.86 -0.31
CA HIS A 504 -13.67 -25.15 0.10
C HIS A 504 -14.27 -26.41 -0.55
N ILE A 505 -13.43 -27.44 -0.74
CA ILE A 505 -13.84 -28.74 -1.27
C ILE A 505 -14.63 -29.51 -0.18
N PRO A 506 -15.84 -30.03 -0.45
CA PRO A 506 -16.62 -30.78 0.54
C PRO A 506 -15.93 -32.09 0.98
N ALA A 507 -15.87 -32.34 2.29
CA ALA A 507 -15.30 -33.58 2.82
C ALA A 507 -15.99 -34.85 2.29
N GLY A 508 -15.22 -35.81 1.77
CA GLY A 508 -15.72 -37.07 1.20
C GLY A 508 -16.23 -36.97 -0.24
N SER A 509 -15.95 -35.86 -0.94
CA SER A 509 -16.17 -35.72 -2.38
C SER A 509 -15.04 -36.33 -3.22
N ASP A 510 -13.89 -36.60 -2.60
CA ASP A 510 -12.78 -37.34 -3.16
C ASP A 510 -12.88 -38.82 -2.74
N ASN A 511 -12.69 -39.76 -3.67
CA ASN A 511 -12.43 -41.15 -3.30
C ASN A 511 -11.02 -41.20 -2.67
N ASP A 512 -10.97 -40.96 -1.37
CA ASP A 512 -9.85 -40.72 -0.45
C ASP A 512 -8.69 -41.75 -0.43
N GLY A 513 -8.59 -42.67 -1.38
CA GLY A 513 -7.52 -43.67 -1.38
C GLY A 513 -7.49 -44.58 -0.14
N THR A 514 -8.49 -44.53 0.76
CA THR A 514 -8.54 -45.41 1.95
C THR A 514 -9.24 -46.74 1.69
N GLY A 515 -9.88 -46.89 0.52
CA GLY A 515 -10.00 -48.19 -0.12
C GLY A 515 -11.32 -48.46 -0.83
N LEU A 516 -11.29 -48.43 -2.16
CA LEU A 516 -11.92 -49.42 -3.02
C LEU A 516 -11.04 -49.60 -4.27
N LYS A 517 -10.13 -50.58 -4.22
CA LYS A 517 -9.54 -51.15 -5.45
C LYS A 517 -10.68 -51.76 -6.28
N GLY A 518 -11.14 -51.07 -7.33
CA GLY A 518 -12.01 -51.71 -8.32
C GLY A 518 -12.89 -50.80 -9.18
N ASP A 519 -13.09 -49.52 -8.85
CA ASP A 519 -13.81 -48.59 -9.71
C ASP A 519 -12.83 -47.58 -10.30
N THR A 520 -12.80 -47.47 -11.63
CA THR A 520 -11.86 -46.64 -12.41
C THR A 520 -12.41 -45.25 -12.71
N THR A 521 -13.44 -44.82 -11.99
CA THR A 521 -14.03 -43.47 -12.12
C THR A 521 -13.89 -42.74 -10.79
N GLU A 522 -12.70 -42.17 -10.56
CA GLU A 522 -12.46 -41.25 -9.46
C GLU A 522 -13.12 -39.91 -9.81
N HIS A 523 -14.08 -39.47 -9.02
CA HIS A 523 -14.60 -38.11 -9.09
C HIS A 523 -13.85 -37.25 -8.08
N PHE A 524 -13.24 -36.16 -8.54
CA PHE A 524 -12.64 -35.13 -7.70
C PHE A 524 -13.71 -34.08 -7.40
N GLY A 525 -13.80 -33.60 -6.15
CA GLY A 525 -14.75 -32.56 -5.79
C GLY A 525 -14.36 -31.22 -6.44
N ASP A 526 -15.34 -30.41 -6.86
CA ASP A 526 -15.04 -29.08 -7.38
C ASP A 526 -14.76 -28.09 -6.23
N TYR A 527 -13.83 -27.16 -6.44
CA TYR A 527 -13.64 -26.01 -5.56
C TYR A 527 -14.78 -24.97 -5.72
N ASP A 528 -14.99 -24.15 -4.69
CA ASP A 528 -15.96 -23.04 -4.74
C ASP A 528 -15.28 -21.74 -5.18
N LEU A 529 -15.56 -21.26 -6.40
CA LEU A 529 -14.98 -20.02 -6.94
C LEU A 529 -15.27 -18.78 -6.09
N GLU A 530 -16.41 -18.74 -5.39
CA GLU A 530 -16.78 -17.57 -4.57
C GLU A 530 -16.04 -17.53 -3.22
N GLN A 531 -15.41 -18.64 -2.82
CA GLN A 531 -14.73 -18.79 -1.54
C GLN A 531 -13.23 -19.08 -1.68
N PHE A 532 -12.79 -19.65 -2.81
CA PHE A 532 -11.38 -19.88 -3.09
C PHE A 532 -10.69 -18.57 -3.49
N ALA A 533 -10.08 -17.93 -2.49
CA ALA A 533 -9.57 -16.56 -2.57
C ALA A 533 -8.67 -16.26 -3.79
N PRO A 534 -7.63 -17.08 -4.10
CA PRO A 534 -6.79 -16.86 -5.28
C PRO A 534 -7.60 -16.65 -6.56
N LEU A 535 -8.52 -17.57 -6.87
CA LEU A 535 -9.29 -17.54 -8.11
C LEU A 535 -10.35 -16.43 -8.11
N LYS A 536 -10.98 -16.16 -6.96
CA LYS A 536 -11.92 -15.04 -6.83
C LYS A 536 -11.23 -13.70 -7.10
N ASP A 537 -10.04 -13.53 -6.56
CA ASP A 537 -9.27 -12.29 -6.68
C ASP A 537 -8.69 -12.13 -8.08
N THR A 538 -8.30 -13.24 -8.74
CA THR A 538 -7.99 -13.27 -10.18
C THR A 538 -9.17 -12.76 -11.00
N ALA A 539 -10.38 -13.30 -10.80
CA ALA A 539 -11.56 -12.91 -11.55
C ALA A 539 -11.91 -11.42 -11.34
N GLN A 540 -11.85 -10.93 -10.11
CA GLN A 540 -12.10 -9.52 -9.82
C GLN A 540 -11.03 -8.59 -10.40
N MET A 541 -9.76 -8.98 -10.34
CA MET A 541 -8.67 -8.21 -10.94
C MET A 541 -8.75 -8.23 -12.47
N ALA A 542 -9.17 -9.33 -13.09
CA ALA A 542 -9.38 -9.41 -14.53
C ALA A 542 -10.45 -8.41 -14.98
N LYS A 543 -11.56 -8.29 -14.25
CA LYS A 543 -12.58 -7.26 -14.48
C LYS A 543 -12.02 -5.85 -14.34
N LEU A 544 -11.23 -5.58 -13.30
CA LEU A 544 -10.58 -4.28 -13.11
C LEU A 544 -9.56 -3.95 -14.20
N ALA A 545 -8.84 -4.94 -14.72
CA ALA A 545 -7.88 -4.76 -15.79
C ALA A 545 -8.53 -4.39 -17.14
N MET A 546 -9.83 -4.64 -17.32
CA MET A 546 -10.58 -4.21 -18.50
C MET A 546 -10.98 -2.72 -18.46
N LEU A 547 -10.87 -2.08 -17.29
CA LEU A 547 -11.26 -0.68 -17.12
C LEU A 547 -10.11 0.27 -17.45
N ASP A 548 -10.44 1.33 -18.19
CA ASP A 548 -9.56 2.47 -18.38
C ASP A 548 -9.47 3.33 -17.09
N PRO A 549 -8.60 4.34 -17.02
CA PRO A 549 -8.49 5.19 -15.83
C PRO A 549 -9.81 5.86 -15.41
N ALA A 550 -10.70 6.19 -16.35
CA ALA A 550 -12.00 6.78 -16.02
C ALA A 550 -12.94 5.76 -15.36
N GLY A 551 -13.00 4.54 -15.90
CA GLY A 551 -13.72 3.41 -15.34
C GLY A 551 -13.19 3.03 -13.96
N LEU A 552 -11.88 2.92 -13.80
CA LEU A 552 -11.23 2.63 -12.51
C LEU A 552 -11.54 3.69 -11.45
N ASN A 553 -11.50 4.98 -11.80
CA ASN A 553 -11.88 6.05 -10.87
C ASN A 553 -13.36 6.02 -10.52
N THR A 554 -14.23 5.68 -11.48
CA THR A 554 -15.66 5.51 -11.24
C THR A 554 -15.90 4.37 -10.25
N PHE A 555 -15.22 3.24 -10.45
CA PHE A 555 -15.26 2.09 -9.56
C PHE A 555 -14.77 2.45 -8.14
N VAL A 556 -13.57 3.03 -8.01
CA VAL A 556 -12.98 3.41 -6.73
C VAL A 556 -13.91 4.35 -5.96
N LYS A 557 -14.45 5.39 -6.63
CA LYS A 557 -15.37 6.34 -5.98
C LYS A 557 -16.69 5.68 -5.58
N ALA A 558 -17.22 4.77 -6.38
CA ALA A 558 -18.45 4.05 -6.04
C ALA A 558 -18.30 3.22 -4.77
N LEU A 559 -17.17 2.52 -4.59
CA LEU A 559 -16.94 1.66 -3.43
C LEU A 559 -16.39 2.41 -2.20
N ALA A 560 -15.64 3.49 -2.41
CA ALA A 560 -15.09 4.32 -1.33
C ALA A 560 -16.17 4.84 -0.37
N GLY A 561 -17.37 5.12 -0.88
CA GLY A 561 -18.46 5.71 -0.10
C GLY A 561 -18.11 7.10 0.44
N GLY A 562 -18.81 7.57 1.48
CA GLY A 562 -18.57 8.89 2.07
C GLY A 562 -18.85 10.06 1.10
N ASN A 563 -18.17 11.19 1.29
CA ASN A 563 -18.30 12.35 0.40
C ASN A 563 -17.36 12.25 -0.80
N THR A 564 -17.67 11.37 -1.75
CA THR A 564 -16.84 11.08 -2.93
C THR A 564 -16.55 12.29 -3.83
N ALA A 565 -17.32 13.39 -3.69
CA ALA A 565 -17.05 14.66 -4.36
C ALA A 565 -15.77 15.35 -3.86
N ALA A 566 -15.31 15.02 -2.65
CA ALA A 566 -14.04 15.48 -2.10
C ALA A 566 -12.83 14.68 -2.60
N LEU A 567 -13.05 13.49 -3.17
CA LEU A 567 -11.96 12.61 -3.63
C LEU A 567 -11.41 13.03 -5.00
N ASN A 568 -10.09 13.10 -5.08
CA ASN A 568 -9.36 13.14 -6.35
C ASN A 568 -9.49 11.79 -7.10
N GLY A 569 -9.25 11.81 -8.41
CA GLY A 569 -9.05 10.58 -9.16
C GLY A 569 -7.74 9.91 -8.71
N LEU A 570 -7.80 8.60 -8.46
CA LEU A 570 -6.64 7.78 -8.14
C LEU A 570 -5.83 7.44 -9.40
N TYR A 571 -6.51 7.18 -10.52
CA TYR A 571 -5.89 6.84 -11.80
C TYR A 571 -5.88 8.05 -12.75
N ALA A 572 -4.72 8.46 -13.25
CA ALA A 572 -4.61 9.58 -14.18
C ALA A 572 -4.98 9.19 -15.62
N ALA A 573 -5.58 10.12 -16.38
CA ALA A 573 -5.90 9.94 -17.80
C ALA A 573 -4.61 10.03 -18.65
N HIS A 574 -4.09 8.86 -19.04
CA HIS A 574 -3.01 8.56 -20.01
C HIS A 574 -1.53 8.72 -19.58
N VAL A 575 -0.77 7.68 -19.98
CA VAL A 575 0.69 7.58 -20.04
C VAL A 575 1.15 8.18 -21.36
N ASN A 576 2.07 9.14 -21.32
CA ASN A 576 2.76 9.58 -22.52
C ASN A 576 3.94 8.62 -22.74
N THR A 577 3.79 7.63 -23.63
CA THR A 577 4.90 6.78 -24.03
C THR A 577 5.88 7.59 -24.88
N SER A 578 7.16 7.22 -24.88
CA SER A 578 8.18 7.82 -25.75
C SER A 578 7.89 7.51 -27.23
N GLY A 579 6.97 8.24 -27.84
CA GLY A 579 6.52 8.04 -29.23
C GLY A 579 5.22 8.82 -29.51
N ASN A 580 4.92 9.11 -30.77
CA ASN A 580 3.76 9.93 -31.18
C ASN A 580 2.37 9.26 -30.96
N TRP A 581 2.22 8.29 -30.05
CA TRP A 581 0.95 7.60 -29.75
C TRP A 581 0.74 7.46 -28.24
N SER A 582 -0.50 7.19 -27.83
CA SER A 582 -0.91 7.07 -26.42
C SER A 582 -1.43 5.68 -26.09
N VAL A 583 -1.18 5.24 -24.86
CA VAL A 583 -1.64 3.95 -24.34
C VAL A 583 -2.57 4.21 -23.15
N PRO A 584 -3.71 3.50 -23.02
CA PRO A 584 -4.56 3.63 -21.84
C PRO A 584 -3.83 3.07 -20.61
N GLY A 585 -3.97 3.79 -19.48
CA GLY A 585 -3.50 3.28 -18.20
C GLY A 585 -4.26 2.01 -17.81
N ASN A 586 -3.59 1.12 -17.09
CA ASN A 586 -4.15 -0.14 -16.60
C ASN A 586 -3.81 -0.30 -15.11
N ILE A 587 -4.67 -0.96 -14.34
CA ILE A 587 -4.46 -1.23 -12.92
C ILE A 587 -3.13 -1.96 -12.62
N MET A 588 -2.66 -2.79 -13.55
CA MET A 588 -1.43 -3.58 -13.41
C MET A 588 -0.14 -2.80 -13.77
N LEU A 589 -0.22 -1.66 -14.49
CA LEU A 589 0.95 -1.05 -15.15
C LEU A 589 1.44 0.31 -14.63
N ALA A 590 0.83 0.90 -13.60
CA ALA A 590 1.23 2.15 -12.92
C ALA A 590 1.97 3.24 -13.80
N ASN A 591 1.30 4.35 -14.08
CA ASN A 591 1.74 5.34 -15.09
C ASN A 591 3.03 6.14 -14.75
N GLU A 592 4.00 6.19 -15.67
CA GLU A 592 5.17 7.11 -15.71
C GLU A 592 4.81 8.60 -15.94
N GLY A 593 3.52 8.96 -15.98
CA GLY A 593 3.03 10.31 -16.29
C GLY A 593 2.49 11.13 -15.11
N ASP A 594 2.51 10.61 -13.87
CA ASP A 594 1.93 11.29 -12.70
C ASP A 594 2.88 12.36 -12.10
N GLY A 595 3.46 13.15 -13.01
CA GLY A 595 4.55 14.09 -12.77
C GLY A 595 4.37 14.93 -11.51
N GLY A 596 5.32 14.80 -10.59
CA GLY A 596 5.62 15.86 -9.63
C GLY A 596 4.56 16.14 -8.56
N ARG A 597 3.71 15.17 -8.17
CA ARG A 597 3.08 15.25 -6.85
C ARG A 597 4.14 14.93 -5.80
N SER A 598 4.51 15.93 -5.00
CA SER A 598 5.62 15.87 -4.03
C SER A 598 5.51 14.63 -3.13
N GLY A 599 6.37 13.64 -3.32
CA GLY A 599 6.31 12.37 -2.59
C GLY A 599 7.15 11.21 -3.16
N GLY A 600 7.59 11.28 -4.41
CA GLY A 600 8.64 10.37 -4.91
C GLY A 600 8.16 8.99 -5.37
N ILE A 601 7.16 8.91 -6.25
CA ILE A 601 6.88 7.68 -6.99
C ILE A 601 7.40 7.89 -8.42
N ALA A 602 8.65 7.49 -8.65
CA ALA A 602 9.27 7.50 -9.96
C ALA A 602 8.89 6.21 -10.69
N GLY A 603 7.92 6.27 -11.61
CA GLY A 603 7.89 5.48 -12.86
C GLY A 603 8.04 3.95 -12.82
N GLY A 604 7.79 3.27 -11.71
CA GLY A 604 7.90 1.81 -11.62
C GLY A 604 6.53 1.13 -11.66
N GLY A 605 6.44 -0.01 -12.34
CA GLY A 605 5.35 -0.94 -12.08
C GLY A 605 5.48 -1.53 -10.66
N TRP A 606 4.41 -2.18 -10.19
CA TRP A 606 4.38 -2.72 -8.83
C TRP A 606 4.83 -4.19 -8.73
N VAL A 607 4.76 -4.90 -9.84
CA VAL A 607 5.09 -6.33 -9.94
C VAL A 607 6.57 -6.53 -10.30
N LYS A 608 7.38 -6.98 -9.35
CA LYS A 608 8.78 -7.35 -9.63
C LYS A 608 8.89 -8.72 -10.30
N SER A 609 8.18 -9.70 -9.73
CA SER A 609 8.04 -11.08 -10.17
C SER A 609 6.58 -11.47 -9.96
N ILE A 610 6.03 -12.29 -10.86
CA ILE A 610 4.68 -12.86 -10.68
C ILE A 610 4.71 -14.17 -9.87
N ASP A 611 5.86 -14.83 -9.73
CA ASP A 611 6.06 -15.98 -8.82
C ASP A 611 6.10 -15.60 -7.34
N ALA A 612 6.21 -14.31 -7.05
CA ALA A 612 6.43 -13.79 -5.71
C ALA A 612 5.16 -13.91 -4.83
N GLU A 613 5.26 -13.54 -3.56
CA GLU A 613 4.09 -13.40 -2.69
C GLU A 613 3.81 -11.92 -2.38
N TYR A 614 2.54 -11.56 -2.22
CA TYR A 614 2.11 -10.19 -1.91
C TYR A 614 2.75 -9.11 -2.79
N GLN A 615 2.83 -9.35 -4.10
CA GLN A 615 3.48 -8.52 -5.12
C GLN A 615 3.01 -7.05 -5.10
N PHE A 616 1.81 -6.77 -4.59
CA PHE A 616 1.27 -5.43 -4.44
C PHE A 616 1.88 -4.63 -3.27
N ARG A 617 2.61 -5.30 -2.36
CA ARG A 617 3.29 -4.72 -1.20
C ARG A 617 4.75 -4.44 -1.49
N ALA A 618 5.35 -3.58 -0.70
CA ALA A 618 6.80 -3.43 -0.73
C ALA A 618 7.52 -4.60 -0.05
N HIS A 619 6.87 -5.24 0.94
CA HIS A 619 7.44 -6.33 1.74
C HIS A 619 6.37 -7.37 2.12
N SER A 620 6.76 -8.64 2.19
CA SER A 620 5.89 -9.73 2.65
C SER A 620 5.70 -9.72 4.17
N PRO A 621 4.49 -10.02 4.67
CA PRO A 621 4.25 -10.25 6.10
C PRO A 621 4.88 -11.54 6.64
N ASN A 622 5.30 -12.48 5.78
CA ASN A 622 5.86 -13.77 6.21
C ASN A 622 7.31 -13.66 6.69
N ASP A 623 8.15 -13.02 5.90
CA ASP A 623 9.60 -12.99 6.11
C ASP A 623 10.22 -11.58 5.97
N ASN A 624 9.40 -10.57 5.66
CA ASN A 624 9.80 -9.19 5.45
C ASN A 624 10.77 -8.99 4.26
N HIS A 625 10.80 -9.90 3.28
CA HIS A 625 11.48 -9.71 2.00
C HIS A 625 10.62 -8.90 1.01
N SER A 626 11.27 -8.33 -0.01
CA SER A 626 10.69 -7.27 -0.86
C SER A 626 10.07 -7.76 -2.17
N TYR A 627 9.04 -8.58 -2.15
CA TYR A 627 8.50 -9.23 -3.36
C TYR A 627 7.76 -8.35 -4.37
N GLY A 628 7.53 -7.08 -4.03
CA GLY A 628 6.93 -6.07 -4.89
C GLY A 628 7.54 -4.70 -4.65
N THR A 629 7.08 -3.68 -5.38
CA THR A 629 7.53 -2.30 -5.14
C THR A 629 6.63 -1.53 -4.18
N GLY A 630 5.46 -2.08 -3.82
CA GLY A 630 4.45 -1.40 -2.99
C GLY A 630 3.71 -0.27 -3.72
N GLN A 631 3.73 -0.25 -5.05
CA GLN A 631 3.21 0.85 -5.87
C GLN A 631 1.85 0.54 -6.51
N MET A 632 1.17 -0.56 -6.14
CA MET A 632 -0.19 -0.81 -6.62
C MET A 632 -1.11 0.27 -6.05
N LEU A 633 -1.73 1.10 -6.90
CA LEU A 633 -2.46 2.28 -6.43
C LEU A 633 -3.61 1.99 -5.45
N LEU A 634 -4.37 0.90 -5.64
CA LEU A 634 -5.42 0.53 -4.67
C LEU A 634 -4.85 0.14 -3.30
N TRP A 635 -3.64 -0.42 -3.29
CA TRP A 635 -2.95 -0.73 -2.05
C TRP A 635 -2.27 0.52 -1.50
N GLN A 636 -1.59 1.32 -2.30
CA GLN A 636 -0.81 2.44 -1.82
C GLN A 636 -1.69 3.60 -1.33
N ASP A 637 -2.85 3.85 -1.94
CA ASP A 637 -3.74 4.93 -1.51
C ASP A 637 -4.54 4.54 -0.27
N CYS A 638 -4.56 5.39 0.75
CA CYS A 638 -5.14 5.06 2.04
C CYS A 638 -6.66 4.86 2.01
N VAL A 639 -7.39 5.70 1.27
CA VAL A 639 -8.85 5.55 1.08
C VAL A 639 -9.11 4.27 0.29
N ALA A 640 -8.41 4.06 -0.82
CA ALA A 640 -8.58 2.86 -1.63
C ALA A 640 -8.22 1.59 -0.84
N ARG A 641 -7.16 1.59 -0.04
CA ARG A 641 -6.74 0.45 0.80
C ARG A 641 -7.84 0.07 1.79
N ASP A 642 -8.37 1.04 2.55
CA ASP A 642 -9.38 0.78 3.59
C ASP A 642 -10.77 0.47 2.99
N ARG A 643 -11.18 1.22 1.96
CA ARG A 643 -12.56 1.25 1.48
C ARG A 643 -12.81 0.53 0.17
N VAL A 644 -11.78 0.17 -0.58
CA VAL A 644 -11.91 -0.47 -1.89
C VAL A 644 -11.20 -1.82 -1.89
N PHE A 645 -9.87 -1.84 -1.79
CA PHE A 645 -9.04 -3.04 -1.85
C PHE A 645 -9.54 -4.15 -0.92
N ARG A 646 -9.74 -3.83 0.38
CA ARG A 646 -10.21 -4.77 1.41
C ARG A 646 -11.67 -5.23 1.25
N LYS A 647 -12.42 -4.62 0.33
CA LYS A 647 -13.81 -5.00 0.00
C LYS A 647 -13.91 -5.76 -1.32
N VAL A 648 -12.85 -5.73 -2.12
CA VAL A 648 -12.77 -6.42 -3.39
C VAL A 648 -12.03 -7.72 -3.18
N PHE A 649 -10.83 -7.68 -2.61
CA PHE A 649 -9.98 -8.85 -2.54
C PHE A 649 -10.10 -9.61 -1.22
N LEU A 650 -9.97 -10.93 -1.27
CA LEU A 650 -9.83 -11.80 -0.12
C LEU A 650 -8.35 -11.94 0.26
N ASN A 651 -8.05 -12.48 1.44
CA ASN A 651 -6.67 -12.84 1.76
C ASN A 651 -6.33 -14.14 1.01
N PRO A 652 -5.41 -14.14 0.01
CA PRO A 652 -5.14 -15.31 -0.82
C PRO A 652 -4.54 -16.49 -0.05
N SER A 653 -3.91 -16.25 1.11
CA SER A 653 -3.46 -17.32 2.02
C SER A 653 -4.02 -17.10 3.42
N PRO A 654 -5.22 -17.63 3.74
CA PRO A 654 -5.84 -17.50 5.07
C PRO A 654 -4.97 -18.05 6.21
N SER A 655 -4.14 -19.05 5.88
CA SER A 655 -3.16 -19.70 6.75
C SER A 655 -1.99 -18.80 7.13
N VAL A 656 -1.71 -17.74 6.36
CA VAL A 656 -0.67 -16.75 6.64
C VAL A 656 -1.16 -15.69 7.65
N VAL A 657 -0.50 -15.66 8.81
CA VAL A 657 -0.76 -14.67 9.86
C VAL A 657 -0.42 -13.27 9.34
N GLY A 658 -1.40 -12.37 9.35
CA GLY A 658 -1.20 -10.98 8.98
C GLY A 658 -1.67 -10.59 7.59
N GLY A 659 -2.15 -11.52 6.74
CA GLY A 659 -2.85 -11.30 5.46
C GLY A 659 -2.84 -9.87 4.91
N PHE A 660 -3.95 -9.14 5.06
CA PHE A 660 -4.04 -7.72 4.69
C PHE A 660 -3.72 -6.74 5.83
N ALA A 661 -3.21 -7.17 6.99
CA ALA A 661 -2.85 -6.26 8.07
C ALA A 661 -1.86 -5.18 7.57
N ASP A 662 -2.05 -3.96 8.08
CA ASP A 662 -1.08 -2.88 7.90
C ASP A 662 0.13 -3.21 8.79
N LEU A 663 1.33 -3.30 8.20
CA LEU A 663 2.56 -3.61 8.95
C LEU A 663 2.90 -2.41 9.86
N ASP A 664 3.28 -2.70 11.10
CA ASP A 664 3.26 -1.78 12.25
C ASP A 664 4.05 -0.47 12.03
N THR A 665 3.35 0.64 12.28
CA THR A 665 3.85 2.02 12.35
C THR A 665 4.86 2.30 13.48
N ALA A 666 5.06 1.38 14.43
CA ALA A 666 5.88 1.61 15.62
C ALA A 666 7.41 1.55 15.37
N THR A 667 7.88 0.97 14.27
CA THR A 667 9.31 0.77 13.98
C THR A 667 9.85 1.54 12.77
N GLY A 668 9.06 2.43 12.19
CA GLY A 668 9.34 3.03 10.88
C GLY A 668 8.70 2.16 9.81
N ALA A 669 7.62 2.67 9.23
CA ALA A 669 6.71 1.86 8.43
C ALA A 669 7.40 1.23 7.22
N ILE A 670 7.25 -0.07 7.13
CA ILE A 670 7.43 -0.83 5.91
C ILE A 670 6.05 -0.77 5.22
N ASP A 671 5.93 0.02 4.14
CA ASP A 671 4.69 0.15 3.32
C ASP A 671 3.52 1.00 3.90
N ALA A 672 3.82 2.20 4.44
CA ALA A 672 2.79 3.17 4.83
C ALA A 672 2.00 3.67 3.60
N PRO A 673 0.66 3.79 3.69
CA PRO A 673 -0.14 4.29 2.59
C PRO A 673 0.14 5.77 2.31
N ALA A 674 0.07 6.14 1.04
CA ALA A 674 -0.02 7.52 0.58
C ALA A 674 -1.48 7.99 0.61
N ASN A 675 -1.70 9.29 0.70
CA ASN A 675 -3.04 9.90 0.73
C ASN A 675 -3.28 10.67 -0.57
N VAL A 676 -3.44 9.93 -1.68
CA VAL A 676 -3.50 10.49 -3.04
C VAL A 676 -4.92 10.93 -3.37
N SER A 677 -5.90 10.08 -3.08
CA SER A 677 -7.32 10.33 -3.33
C SER A 677 -7.89 11.39 -2.38
N ASP A 678 -7.54 11.32 -1.09
CA ASP A 678 -7.82 12.34 -0.08
C ASP A 678 -6.53 12.99 0.41
N SER A 679 -6.15 14.11 -0.20
CA SER A 679 -4.97 14.88 0.20
C SER A 679 -5.24 15.89 1.31
N THR A 680 -6.46 15.92 1.86
CA THR A 680 -6.83 16.89 2.89
C THR A 680 -6.68 16.27 4.27
N ALA A 681 -5.87 16.88 5.12
CA ALA A 681 -5.82 16.47 6.52
C ALA A 681 -7.11 16.91 7.24
N PRO A 682 -7.54 16.15 8.27
CA PRO A 682 -8.66 16.57 9.10
C PRO A 682 -8.37 17.90 9.78
N VAL A 683 -9.42 18.61 10.16
CA VAL A 683 -9.33 19.90 10.87
C VAL A 683 -9.91 19.74 12.26
N SER A 684 -9.08 19.96 13.28
CA SER A 684 -9.54 20.07 14.66
C SER A 684 -9.97 21.48 15.02
N THR A 685 -10.97 21.54 15.90
CA THR A 685 -11.49 22.78 16.48
C THR A 685 -11.48 22.67 18.00
N LEU A 686 -11.19 23.77 18.67
CA LEU A 686 -11.22 23.87 20.12
C LEU A 686 -12.21 24.95 20.53
N SER A 687 -13.08 24.62 21.49
CA SER A 687 -13.99 25.57 22.14
C SER A 687 -13.83 25.51 23.66
N VAL A 688 -14.11 26.64 24.30
CA VAL A 688 -14.12 26.78 25.77
C VAL A 688 -15.57 26.96 26.20
N ASN A 689 -15.99 26.15 27.16
CA ASN A 689 -17.32 26.20 27.76
C ASN A 689 -17.20 26.57 29.25
N GLY A 690 -17.87 27.64 29.67
CA GLY A 690 -17.83 28.14 31.05
C GLY A 690 -17.20 29.52 31.19
N GLY A 691 -16.79 29.89 32.41
CA GLY A 691 -16.22 31.20 32.72
C GLY A 691 -14.83 31.42 32.09
N SER A 692 -14.72 32.34 31.15
CA SER A 692 -13.46 32.71 30.54
C SER A 692 -13.38 34.21 30.27
N VAL A 693 -12.19 34.78 30.38
CA VAL A 693 -11.93 36.19 30.09
C VAL A 693 -10.62 36.31 29.31
N SER A 694 -10.60 37.17 28.29
CA SER A 694 -9.40 37.45 27.50
C SER A 694 -8.89 38.85 27.83
N SER A 695 -7.66 38.93 28.34
CA SER A 695 -7.00 40.19 28.72
C SER A 695 -5.53 40.14 28.35
N GLY A 696 -5.00 41.24 27.78
CA GLY A 696 -3.58 41.34 27.42
C GLY A 696 -3.06 40.26 26.44
N GLY A 697 -3.95 39.66 25.62
CA GLY A 697 -3.60 38.56 24.71
C GLY A 697 -3.58 37.17 25.36
N THR A 698 -3.87 37.07 26.67
CA THR A 698 -4.01 35.80 27.40
C THR A 698 -5.49 35.48 27.62
N THR A 699 -5.86 34.21 27.45
CA THR A 699 -7.21 33.73 27.81
C THR A 699 -7.12 33.03 29.15
N TYR A 700 -7.83 33.57 30.14
CA TYR A 700 -7.94 33.03 31.47
C TYR A 700 -9.19 32.16 31.59
N LEU A 701 -9.05 31.02 32.25
CA LEU A 701 -10.12 30.05 32.45
C LEU A 701 -10.37 29.87 33.94
N SER A 702 -11.65 29.92 34.35
CA SER A 702 -12.04 29.53 35.71
C SER A 702 -11.76 28.04 35.94
N GLY A 703 -11.60 27.64 37.22
CA GLY A 703 -11.53 26.21 37.59
C GLY A 703 -12.79 25.38 37.26
N SER A 704 -13.88 26.04 36.83
CA SER A 704 -15.10 25.37 36.37
C SER A 704 -15.14 25.16 34.86
N SER A 705 -14.30 25.86 34.11
CA SER A 705 -14.33 25.87 32.65
C SER A 705 -13.86 24.54 32.08
N THR A 706 -14.49 24.16 30.98
CA THR A 706 -14.18 22.93 30.24
C THR A 706 -13.75 23.27 28.83
N ILE A 707 -12.90 22.43 28.27
CA ILE A 707 -12.41 22.50 26.90
C ILE A 707 -13.03 21.34 26.13
N SER A 708 -13.56 21.64 24.95
CA SER A 708 -14.06 20.66 24.01
C SER A 708 -13.25 20.74 22.72
N ILE A 709 -12.76 19.59 22.27
CA ILE A 709 -12.01 19.49 21.02
C ILE A 709 -12.70 18.46 20.15
N GLY A 710 -13.03 18.88 18.93
CA GLY A 710 -13.61 18.01 17.92
C GLY A 710 -12.84 18.11 16.62
N SER A 711 -13.11 17.19 15.70
CA SER A 711 -12.48 17.15 14.38
C SER A 711 -13.53 16.93 13.29
N THR A 712 -13.24 17.49 12.12
CA THR A 712 -14.03 17.31 10.90
C THR A 712 -13.09 17.05 9.74
N ASP A 713 -13.54 16.29 8.77
CA ASP A 713 -12.82 16.08 7.52
C ASP A 713 -13.76 16.29 6.32
N SER A 714 -13.20 16.54 5.14
CA SER A 714 -13.98 16.79 3.93
C SER A 714 -14.53 15.51 3.30
N TYR A 715 -13.83 14.39 3.50
CA TYR A 715 -14.19 13.06 3.02
C TYR A 715 -14.58 12.11 4.16
N TRP A 716 -13.73 11.99 5.19
CA TRP A 716 -13.88 11.00 6.25
C TRP A 716 -15.01 11.34 7.23
N ASP A 717 -15.81 10.34 7.53
CA ASP A 717 -16.80 10.44 8.60
C ASP A 717 -16.12 10.51 9.97
N LYS A 718 -16.84 11.10 10.93
CA LYS A 718 -16.32 11.34 12.27
C LYS A 718 -15.86 10.08 13.02
N ALA A 719 -16.43 8.91 12.68
CA ALA A 719 -16.04 7.62 13.26
C ALA A 719 -14.65 7.15 12.80
N ASP A 720 -14.17 7.67 11.67
CA ASP A 720 -12.87 7.35 11.08
C ASP A 720 -11.79 8.37 11.48
N LEU A 721 -12.15 9.43 12.17
CA LEU A 721 -11.18 10.37 12.72
C LEU A 721 -10.62 9.88 14.04
N ARG A 722 -9.39 10.27 14.35
CA ARG A 722 -8.66 9.94 15.57
C ARG A 722 -8.04 11.22 16.11
N LEU A 723 -8.52 11.67 17.27
CA LEU A 723 -8.04 12.89 17.90
C LEU A 723 -7.08 12.55 19.05
N ARG A 724 -5.91 13.17 19.09
CA ARG A 724 -4.95 13.07 20.19
C ARG A 724 -4.83 14.40 20.89
N VAL A 725 -4.93 14.39 22.23
CA VAL A 725 -4.86 15.59 23.06
C VAL A 725 -3.93 15.35 24.23
N ARG A 726 -3.10 16.33 24.55
CA ARG A 726 -2.31 16.37 25.78
C ARG A 726 -2.32 17.76 26.39
N THR A 727 -2.22 17.82 27.71
CA THR A 727 -2.16 19.07 28.49
C THR A 727 -0.98 19.06 29.44
N PHE A 728 -0.29 20.18 29.59
CA PHE A 728 0.88 20.31 30.46
C PHE A 728 1.14 21.78 30.81
N ASP A 729 1.97 22.02 31.83
CA ASP A 729 2.38 23.38 32.22
C ASP A 729 3.24 24.00 31.12
N THR A 730 2.93 25.22 30.70
CA THR A 730 3.67 25.89 29.62
C THR A 730 5.14 26.08 30.01
N GLY A 731 6.05 25.61 29.15
CA GLY A 731 7.50 25.63 29.39
C GLY A 731 8.06 24.34 30.00
N SER A 732 7.20 23.40 30.43
CA SER A 732 7.62 22.05 30.82
C SER A 732 7.80 21.13 29.59
N THR A 733 8.49 20.00 29.77
CA THR A 733 8.59 18.97 28.73
C THR A 733 7.20 18.35 28.48
N PRO A 734 6.70 18.37 27.23
CA PRO A 734 5.40 17.79 26.92
C PRO A 734 5.38 16.28 27.22
N PRO A 735 4.34 15.76 27.88
CA PRO A 735 4.18 14.32 28.08
C PRO A 735 3.92 13.62 26.74
N ALA A 736 4.10 12.30 26.70
CA ALA A 736 3.68 11.49 25.55
C ALA A 736 2.17 11.67 25.28
N TYR A 737 1.77 11.58 24.01
CA TYR A 737 0.36 11.60 23.68
C TYR A 737 -0.35 10.36 24.25
N PRO A 738 -1.51 10.54 24.90
CA PRO A 738 -2.41 9.42 25.20
C PRO A 738 -2.88 8.70 23.93
N ALA A 739 -3.58 7.59 24.12
CA ALA A 739 -4.29 6.91 23.03
C ALA A 739 -5.27 7.87 22.34
N ALA A 740 -5.44 7.72 21.03
CA ALA A 740 -6.39 8.52 20.27
C ALA A 740 -7.84 8.24 20.71
N VAL A 741 -8.69 9.25 20.62
CA VAL A 741 -10.12 9.18 20.97
C VAL A 741 -11.01 9.46 19.77
N VAL A 742 -12.25 8.94 19.82
CA VAL A 742 -13.27 9.01 18.75
C VAL A 742 -14.65 9.16 19.40
N PRO A 743 -15.61 9.91 18.82
CA PRO A 743 -15.48 10.84 17.68
C PRO A 743 -15.07 12.27 18.07
N ASP A 744 -15.21 12.65 19.35
CA ASP A 744 -14.75 13.90 19.94
C ASP A 744 -14.12 13.61 21.31
N VAL A 745 -13.27 14.50 21.79
CA VAL A 745 -12.83 14.44 23.18
C VAL A 745 -13.96 14.93 24.06
N ALA A 746 -14.38 14.10 25.02
CA ALA A 746 -15.35 14.52 26.03
C ALA A 746 -14.87 15.81 26.73
N PRO A 747 -15.76 16.79 27.00
CA PRO A 747 -15.36 18.04 27.63
C PRO A 747 -14.55 17.81 28.90
N PHE A 748 -13.37 18.41 29.00
CA PHE A 748 -12.46 18.19 30.13
C PHE A 748 -11.98 19.51 30.74
N LYS A 749 -11.62 19.49 32.02
CA LYS A 749 -11.02 20.63 32.72
C LYS A 749 -9.51 20.60 32.59
N LEU A 750 -8.87 21.77 32.57
CA LEU A 750 -7.41 21.83 32.66
C LEU A 750 -6.96 21.33 34.05
N PRO A 751 -6.06 20.33 34.12
CA PRO A 751 -5.61 19.79 35.39
C PRO A 751 -4.50 20.64 36.02
N GLY A 752 -4.35 20.51 37.34
CA GLY A 752 -3.26 21.10 38.12
C GLY A 752 -3.61 22.45 38.76
N ALA A 753 -2.58 23.07 39.35
CA ALA A 753 -2.69 24.39 39.97
C ALA A 753 -2.76 25.52 38.92
N ASP A 754 -3.10 26.72 39.38
CA ASP A 754 -3.16 27.93 38.56
C ASP A 754 -1.85 28.22 37.82
N GLY A 755 -1.99 28.97 36.73
CA GLY A 755 -0.90 29.37 35.86
C GLY A 755 -1.07 28.88 34.43
N SER A 756 -0.02 29.09 33.64
CA SER A 756 -0.05 28.89 32.19
C SER A 756 -0.04 27.40 31.82
N LYS A 757 -1.03 26.99 31.02
CA LYS A 757 -1.26 25.62 30.54
C LYS A 757 -1.24 25.59 29.02
N SER A 758 -0.50 24.65 28.46
CA SER A 758 -0.51 24.33 27.04
C SER A 758 -1.44 23.16 26.78
N VAL A 759 -2.35 23.33 25.82
CA VAL A 759 -3.17 22.27 25.24
C VAL A 759 -2.66 22.01 23.83
N GLN A 760 -2.13 20.81 23.62
CA GLN A 760 -1.69 20.37 22.30
C GLN A 760 -2.58 19.27 21.78
N PHE A 761 -2.96 19.38 20.53
CA PHE A 761 -3.85 18.43 19.90
C PHE A 761 -3.58 18.33 18.41
N PHE A 762 -3.86 17.16 17.86
CA PHE A 762 -3.95 16.94 16.44
C PHE A 762 -4.91 15.79 16.13
N ALA A 763 -5.56 15.84 14.99
CA ALA A 763 -6.39 14.81 14.41
C ALA A 763 -5.63 14.06 13.29
N THR A 764 -5.92 12.77 13.18
CA THR A 764 -5.65 11.94 12.02
C THR A 764 -6.96 11.39 11.47
N ASP A 765 -6.98 11.07 10.19
CA ASP A 765 -8.13 10.47 9.50
C ASP A 765 -7.84 9.00 9.12
N GLY A 766 -8.79 8.35 8.46
CA GLY A 766 -8.72 6.94 8.07
C GLY A 766 -8.30 6.01 9.21
N LYS A 767 -8.91 6.14 10.38
CA LYS A 767 -8.62 5.37 11.61
C LYS A 767 -7.19 5.56 12.14
N GLY A 768 -6.50 6.60 11.68
CA GLY A 768 -5.18 7.03 12.13
C GLY A 768 -4.01 6.57 11.26
N ILE A 769 -4.28 5.98 10.10
CA ILE A 769 -3.25 5.50 9.16
C ILE A 769 -3.02 6.42 7.95
N CYS A 770 -3.92 7.38 7.70
CA CYS A 770 -3.89 8.23 6.51
C CYS A 770 -3.19 9.59 6.76
N ASN A 771 -3.92 10.70 6.70
CA ASN A 771 -3.39 12.05 6.92
C ASN A 771 -3.31 12.39 8.41
N GLN A 772 -2.35 13.27 8.73
CA GLN A 772 -2.22 13.90 10.03
C GLN A 772 -2.24 15.41 9.88
N GLU A 773 -3.09 16.09 10.67
CA GLU A 773 -3.06 17.54 10.72
C GLU A 773 -1.80 18.05 11.45
N GLY A 774 -1.38 19.27 11.13
CA GLY A 774 -0.31 19.93 11.87
C GLY A 774 -0.68 20.13 13.33
N GLN A 775 0.23 19.79 14.25
CA GLN A 775 0.00 19.91 15.69
C GLN A 775 -0.44 21.33 16.08
N GLN A 776 -1.63 21.43 16.66
CA GLN A 776 -2.15 22.67 17.22
C GLN A 776 -1.64 22.84 18.66
N THR A 777 -1.28 24.08 19.02
CA THR A 777 -1.02 24.47 20.41
C THR A 777 -1.92 25.65 20.76
N ARG A 778 -2.60 25.59 21.90
CA ARG A 778 -3.31 26.70 22.51
C ARG A 778 -2.83 26.87 23.94
N VAL A 779 -2.62 28.11 24.36
CA VAL A 779 -2.14 28.45 25.71
C VAL A 779 -3.25 29.17 26.44
N PHE A 780 -3.54 28.70 27.65
CA PHE A 780 -4.53 29.27 28.56
C PHE A 780 -3.86 29.53 29.91
N SER A 781 -4.35 30.51 30.67
CA SER A 781 -3.98 30.63 32.08
C SER A 781 -5.12 30.10 32.93
N LEU A 782 -4.87 29.05 33.71
CA LEU A 782 -5.85 28.57 34.69
C LEU A 782 -5.82 29.51 35.89
N ASP A 783 -6.99 29.99 36.29
CA ASP A 783 -7.14 30.86 37.45
C ASP A 783 -8.40 30.47 38.24
N GLY A 784 -8.17 29.71 39.31
CA GLY A 784 -9.18 29.36 40.31
C GLY A 784 -8.94 29.99 41.67
N THR A 785 -7.93 30.84 41.82
CA THR A 785 -7.56 31.45 43.10
C THR A 785 -8.18 32.83 43.23
N PRO A 786 -9.00 33.09 44.27
CA PRO A 786 -9.53 34.43 44.49
C PRO A 786 -8.44 35.47 44.79
N PRO A 787 -8.69 36.76 44.52
CA PRO A 787 -7.73 37.81 44.80
C PRO A 787 -7.50 37.96 46.30
N LYS A 788 -6.27 38.29 46.67
CA LYS A 788 -5.91 38.50 48.07
C LYS A 788 -6.37 39.89 48.53
N ILE A 789 -7.35 39.91 49.43
CA ILE A 789 -7.82 41.15 50.05
C ILE A 789 -6.91 41.53 51.22
N THR A 790 -6.34 42.74 51.16
CA THR A 790 -5.55 43.34 52.24
C THR A 790 -6.25 44.59 52.76
N VAL A 791 -6.74 44.53 54.00
CA VAL A 791 -7.31 45.72 54.65
C VAL A 791 -6.18 46.68 55.03
N THR A 792 -6.24 47.90 54.49
CA THR A 792 -5.27 48.97 54.76
C THR A 792 -5.75 49.92 55.84
N SER A 793 -7.07 50.04 56.04
CA SER A 793 -7.67 50.71 57.19
C SER A 793 -9.04 50.08 57.50
N PRO A 794 -9.30 49.61 58.75
CA PRO A 794 -8.45 49.74 59.95
C PRO A 794 -7.11 49.00 59.84
N VAL A 795 -6.00 49.57 60.34
CA VAL A 795 -4.62 49.10 60.12
C VAL A 795 -4.30 47.91 61.05
N PRO A 796 -4.10 46.68 60.57
CA PRO A 796 -3.65 45.59 61.44
C PRO A 796 -2.13 45.73 61.73
N PRO A 797 -1.62 45.50 62.95
CA PRO A 797 -2.30 44.99 64.14
C PRO A 797 -2.81 46.08 65.09
N GLN A 798 -3.02 47.33 64.65
CA GLN A 798 -3.60 48.37 65.50
C GLN A 798 -5.03 47.97 65.89
N THR A 799 -5.18 47.43 67.09
CA THR A 799 -6.46 46.89 67.57
C THR A 799 -7.34 47.93 68.23
N SER A 800 -6.92 49.19 68.39
CA SER A 800 -7.71 50.19 69.13
C SER A 800 -7.73 51.59 68.50
N TYR A 801 -8.92 52.19 68.46
CA TYR A 801 -9.15 53.57 68.02
C TYR A 801 -10.00 54.32 69.06
N PRO A 802 -9.70 55.59 69.37
CA PRO A 802 -10.50 56.34 70.32
C PRO A 802 -11.89 56.64 69.75
N SER A 803 -12.89 56.72 70.63
CA SER A 803 -14.31 56.89 70.27
C SER A 803 -14.67 58.18 69.55
N ASP A 804 -13.73 59.11 69.37
CA ASP A 804 -13.87 60.36 68.61
C ASP A 804 -13.08 60.37 67.29
N ALA A 805 -12.47 59.24 66.90
CA ALA A 805 -11.72 59.13 65.67
C ALA A 805 -12.61 59.12 64.42
N MET A 806 -12.09 59.69 63.33
CA MET A 806 -12.60 59.52 61.97
C MET A 806 -11.80 58.40 61.31
N LEU A 807 -12.39 57.21 61.21
CA LEU A 807 -11.73 56.00 60.71
C LEU A 807 -12.04 55.79 59.22
N PRO A 808 -11.09 56.00 58.30
CA PRO A 808 -11.28 55.61 56.91
C PRO A 808 -11.40 54.10 56.80
N LEU A 809 -12.28 53.62 55.93
CA LEU A 809 -12.37 52.21 55.53
C LEU A 809 -11.73 52.08 54.17
N SER A 810 -10.68 51.27 54.09
CA SER A 810 -9.96 51.02 52.84
C SER A 810 -9.33 49.64 52.83
N PHE A 811 -9.26 49.07 51.64
CA PHE A 811 -8.59 47.82 51.37
C PHE A 811 -8.03 47.85 49.95
N THR A 812 -7.14 46.92 49.65
CA THR A 812 -6.62 46.67 48.31
C THR A 812 -6.79 45.20 48.00
N ALA A 813 -7.15 44.87 46.76
CA ALA A 813 -7.10 43.52 46.24
C ALA A 813 -5.87 43.36 45.33
N ASP A 814 -5.22 42.20 45.42
CA ASP A 814 -4.12 41.80 44.55
C ASP A 814 -4.37 40.37 44.08
N ASP A 815 -4.52 40.21 42.77
CA ASP A 815 -4.74 38.92 42.12
C ASP A 815 -3.43 38.28 41.61
N GLY A 816 -2.29 38.92 41.87
CA GLY A 816 -0.99 38.44 41.41
C GLY A 816 -0.97 38.20 39.89
N PRO A 817 -0.57 37.00 39.42
CA PRO A 817 -0.57 36.65 38.01
C PRO A 817 -1.92 36.13 37.46
N GLY A 818 -3.00 36.19 38.26
CA GLY A 818 -4.35 35.73 37.90
C GLY A 818 -5.03 36.58 36.83
N SER A 819 -6.34 36.41 36.68
CA SER A 819 -7.18 37.06 35.68
C SER A 819 -7.34 38.57 35.89
N GLY A 820 -6.94 39.06 37.06
CA GLY A 820 -7.02 40.45 37.48
C GLY A 820 -8.26 40.72 38.32
N VAL A 821 -8.23 41.83 39.06
CA VAL A 821 -9.32 42.21 39.98
C VAL A 821 -10.46 42.90 39.21
N ASP A 822 -11.70 42.51 39.49
CA ASP A 822 -12.89 43.25 39.03
C ASP A 822 -13.37 44.23 40.11
N ALA A 823 -12.92 45.47 40.01
CA ALA A 823 -13.26 46.54 40.94
C ALA A 823 -14.76 46.86 41.03
N SER A 824 -15.58 46.43 40.05
CA SER A 824 -17.03 46.62 40.13
C SER A 824 -17.69 45.72 41.18
N THR A 825 -17.00 44.67 41.62
CA THR A 825 -17.49 43.71 42.63
C THR A 825 -17.10 44.06 44.06
N ALA A 826 -16.30 45.13 44.25
CA ALA A 826 -15.85 45.58 45.55
C ALA A 826 -17.03 45.89 46.48
N ALA A 827 -17.05 45.25 47.64
CA ALA A 827 -18.03 45.50 48.68
C ALA A 827 -17.39 45.45 50.07
N ASN A 828 -17.94 46.24 50.98
CA ASN A 828 -17.53 46.19 52.37
C ASN A 828 -18.72 46.31 53.33
N SER A 829 -18.54 45.81 54.54
CA SER A 829 -19.53 45.93 55.61
C SER A 829 -18.88 46.10 56.97
N VAL A 830 -19.62 46.70 57.89
CA VAL A 830 -19.24 46.83 59.29
C VAL A 830 -20.34 46.24 60.16
N ASP A 831 -19.98 45.32 61.05
CA ASP A 831 -20.93 44.61 61.92
C ASP A 831 -22.12 44.01 61.13
N GLY A 832 -21.85 43.55 59.90
CA GLY A 832 -22.85 42.98 58.99
C GLY A 832 -23.66 43.99 58.17
N MET A 833 -23.45 45.30 58.34
CA MET A 833 -24.12 46.35 57.56
C MET A 833 -23.27 46.83 56.39
N SER A 834 -23.79 46.73 55.16
CA SER A 834 -23.11 47.19 53.94
C SER A 834 -22.78 48.68 53.99
N MET A 835 -21.59 49.05 53.49
CA MET A 835 -21.13 50.44 53.44
C MET A 835 -20.83 50.88 51.99
N PRO A 836 -20.91 52.19 51.69
CA PRO A 836 -20.38 52.74 50.43
C PRO A 836 -18.85 52.67 50.37
N ILE A 837 -18.27 52.70 49.17
CA ILE A 837 -16.82 52.75 48.95
C ILE A 837 -16.48 54.00 48.12
N PRO A 838 -15.57 54.90 48.58
CA PRO A 838 -14.90 54.93 49.88
C PRO A 838 -15.81 55.46 51.02
N LYS A 839 -15.53 55.07 52.27
CA LYS A 839 -16.26 55.55 53.47
C LYS A 839 -15.30 55.93 54.60
N ILE A 840 -15.59 57.04 55.26
CA ILE A 840 -15.01 57.40 56.56
C ILE A 840 -16.09 57.20 57.62
N LEU A 841 -15.80 56.41 58.65
CA LEU A 841 -16.65 56.23 59.82
C LEU A 841 -16.30 57.30 60.86
N ASP A 842 -17.33 57.93 61.42
CA ASP A 842 -17.18 58.63 62.70
C ASP A 842 -17.39 57.60 63.81
N LEU A 843 -16.34 57.28 64.58
CA LEU A 843 -16.42 56.27 65.64
C LEU A 843 -17.31 56.71 66.82
N PHE A 844 -17.82 57.94 66.82
CA PHE A 844 -18.92 58.31 67.70
C PHE A 844 -20.12 57.36 67.54
N ASP A 845 -20.42 56.91 66.31
CA ASP A 845 -21.56 56.05 66.03
C ASP A 845 -21.30 54.55 66.33
N TYR A 846 -20.07 54.19 66.72
CA TYR A 846 -19.60 52.82 67.01
C TYR A 846 -19.06 52.77 68.45
N PRO A 847 -19.92 52.51 69.46
CA PRO A 847 -19.59 52.66 70.87
C PRO A 847 -18.46 51.72 71.32
N ALA A 848 -17.94 51.94 72.52
CA ALA A 848 -16.86 51.13 73.08
C ALA A 848 -17.12 49.61 72.98
N GLY A 849 -16.21 48.87 72.36
CA GLY A 849 -16.39 47.45 72.07
C GLY A 849 -15.61 46.98 70.84
N ILE A 850 -15.72 45.67 70.54
CA ILE A 850 -15.14 45.06 69.35
C ILE A 850 -16.11 45.25 68.18
N HIS A 851 -15.61 45.74 67.06
CA HIS A 851 -16.33 45.85 65.79
C HIS A 851 -15.60 45.08 64.69
N TRP A 852 -16.35 44.60 63.71
CA TRP A 852 -15.84 43.80 62.61
C TRP A 852 -15.98 44.54 61.28
N TYR A 853 -14.86 44.66 60.56
CA TYR A 853 -14.83 45.14 59.18
C TYR A 853 -14.62 43.95 58.24
N HIS A 854 -15.55 43.78 57.31
CA HIS A 854 -15.49 42.81 56.23
C HIS A 854 -15.27 43.54 54.91
N ALA A 855 -14.29 43.10 54.13
CA ALA A 855 -14.03 43.55 52.78
C ALA A 855 -14.01 42.36 51.83
N GLN A 856 -14.58 42.53 50.64
CA GLN A 856 -14.60 41.52 49.60
C GLN A 856 -14.48 42.17 48.22
N GLU A 857 -13.86 41.43 47.30
CA GLU A 857 -13.72 41.79 45.89
C GLU A 857 -13.42 40.50 45.12
N ALA A 858 -13.98 40.37 43.93
CA ALA A 858 -13.75 39.22 43.07
C ALA A 858 -12.72 39.54 41.98
N ASP A 859 -12.11 38.50 41.42
CA ASP A 859 -11.39 38.62 40.16
C ASP A 859 -12.37 38.72 38.97
N THR A 860 -11.82 38.87 37.77
CA THR A 860 -12.60 38.95 36.52
C THR A 860 -13.27 37.64 36.10
N LEU A 861 -12.95 36.52 36.77
CA LEU A 861 -13.58 35.21 36.60
C LEU A 861 -14.66 34.91 37.66
N GLY A 862 -14.82 35.79 38.64
CA GLY A 862 -15.82 35.70 39.71
C GLY A 862 -15.33 34.94 40.96
N ASN A 863 -14.04 34.62 41.09
CA ASN A 863 -13.51 34.03 42.32
C ASN A 863 -13.49 35.12 43.41
N LEU A 864 -14.21 34.92 44.51
CA LEU A 864 -14.44 35.95 45.54
C LEU A 864 -13.37 35.92 46.66
N GLY A 865 -12.56 36.96 46.73
CA GLY A 865 -11.63 37.22 47.83
C GLY A 865 -12.34 37.89 49.00
N THR A 866 -11.99 37.52 50.23
CA THR A 866 -12.53 38.15 51.44
C THR A 866 -11.44 38.40 52.49
N ALA A 867 -11.59 39.48 53.26
CA ALA A 867 -10.81 39.74 54.46
C ALA A 867 -11.72 40.23 55.59
N ASN A 868 -11.40 39.79 56.81
CA ASN A 868 -12.06 40.21 58.03
C ASN A 868 -11.03 40.73 59.01
N VAL A 869 -11.21 41.95 59.48
CA VAL A 869 -10.41 42.52 60.57
C VAL A 869 -11.32 43.05 61.65
N SER A 870 -10.88 42.96 62.90
CA SER A 870 -11.56 43.58 64.02
C SER A 870 -10.78 44.78 64.53
N TRP A 871 -11.49 45.79 65.00
CA TRP A 871 -10.91 46.83 65.85
C TRP A 871 -11.71 46.97 67.14
N VAL A 872 -11.11 47.60 68.14
CA VAL A 872 -11.74 47.94 69.40
C VAL A 872 -11.92 49.45 69.46
N THR A 873 -13.14 49.93 69.59
CA THR A 873 -13.35 51.33 69.98
C THR A 873 -13.04 51.47 71.47
N VAL A 874 -12.07 52.30 71.81
CA VAL A 874 -11.66 52.59 73.20
C VAL A 874 -12.06 54.01 73.60
N VAL A 875 -12.22 54.23 74.90
CA VAL A 875 -12.67 55.52 75.43
C VAL A 875 -11.62 56.06 76.39
N THR A 876 -11.22 57.30 76.16
CA THR A 876 -10.40 58.09 77.08
C THR A 876 -11.21 59.27 77.59
N ALA A 877 -10.76 59.93 78.66
CA ALA A 877 -11.40 61.16 79.13
C ALA A 877 -11.44 62.23 78.02
N SER A 878 -10.40 62.31 77.19
CA SER A 878 -10.33 63.21 76.04
C SER A 878 -11.34 62.84 74.94
N SER A 879 -11.42 61.56 74.55
CA SER A 879 -12.35 61.14 73.49
C SER A 879 -13.81 61.27 73.93
N LEU A 880 -14.12 60.99 75.20
CA LEU A 880 -15.48 61.18 75.74
C LEU A 880 -15.84 62.67 75.85
N THR A 881 -14.88 63.55 76.13
CA THR A 881 -15.09 65.01 76.07
C THR A 881 -15.46 65.44 74.66
N ASN A 882 -14.73 64.95 73.66
CA ASN A 882 -15.01 65.23 72.25
C ASN A 882 -16.35 64.60 71.81
N ASN A 883 -16.70 63.40 72.27
CA ASN A 883 -18.01 62.79 72.01
C ASN A 883 -19.17 63.62 72.59
N LEU A 884 -19.04 64.17 73.79
CA LEU A 884 -20.05 65.05 74.37
C LEU A 884 -20.21 66.34 73.53
N ALA A 885 -19.12 66.90 73.04
CA ALA A 885 -19.14 68.04 72.13
C ALA A 885 -19.78 67.69 70.76
N THR A 886 -19.43 66.53 70.17
CA THR A 886 -20.04 66.02 68.93
C THR A 886 -21.54 65.78 69.11
N ALA A 887 -21.95 65.19 70.23
CA ALA A 887 -23.37 64.99 70.55
C ALA A 887 -24.11 66.32 70.67
N ARG A 888 -23.47 67.38 71.19
CA ARG A 888 -24.06 68.72 71.19
C ARG A 888 -24.19 69.29 69.77
N ASN A 889 -23.14 69.21 68.97
CA ASN A 889 -23.12 69.73 67.60
C ASN A 889 -24.13 69.03 66.68
N ARG A 890 -24.34 67.73 66.87
CA ARG A 890 -25.34 66.92 66.14
C ARG A 890 -26.78 67.13 66.65
N GLY A 891 -27.00 67.98 67.67
CA GLY A 891 -28.31 68.22 68.27
C GLY A 891 -28.82 67.10 69.17
N CYS A 892 -28.00 66.08 69.44
CA CYS A 892 -28.32 64.98 70.35
C CYS A 892 -28.40 65.43 71.81
N ILE A 893 -27.54 66.37 72.21
CA ILE A 893 -27.66 67.10 73.47
C ILE A 893 -28.29 68.45 73.15
N THR A 894 -29.46 68.74 73.70
CA THR A 894 -30.28 69.88 73.24
C THR A 894 -30.00 71.19 73.99
N THR A 895 -29.28 71.15 75.11
CA THR A 895 -29.00 72.33 75.95
C THR A 895 -27.53 72.40 76.39
N ASP A 896 -26.94 73.60 76.41
CA ASP A 896 -25.56 73.80 76.86
C ASP A 896 -25.38 73.52 78.35
N SER A 897 -26.41 73.75 79.17
CA SER A 897 -26.39 73.43 80.61
C SER A 897 -26.19 71.93 80.87
N THR A 898 -26.84 71.06 80.09
CA THR A 898 -26.65 69.61 80.18
C THR A 898 -25.23 69.21 79.73
N LEU A 899 -24.72 69.78 78.63
CA LEU A 899 -23.35 69.52 78.18
C LEU A 899 -22.33 69.91 79.26
N GLN A 900 -22.42 71.13 79.82
CA GLN A 900 -21.48 71.62 80.83
C GLN A 900 -21.52 70.80 82.11
N SER A 901 -22.70 70.32 82.53
CA SER A 901 -22.86 69.41 83.68
C SER A 901 -22.13 68.09 83.47
N LEU A 902 -22.27 67.47 82.29
CA LEU A 902 -21.59 66.21 81.94
C LEU A 902 -20.07 66.41 81.80
N LEU A 903 -19.62 67.49 81.14
CA LEU A 903 -18.19 67.82 81.01
C LEU A 903 -17.54 68.07 82.37
N THR A 904 -18.21 68.80 83.27
CA THR A 904 -17.70 69.05 84.62
C THR A 904 -17.50 67.74 85.40
N LYS A 905 -18.45 66.81 85.30
CA LYS A 905 -18.33 65.48 85.94
C LYS A 905 -17.19 64.67 85.34
N LEU A 906 -17.05 64.66 84.01
CA LEU A 906 -15.96 63.97 83.33
C LEU A 906 -14.58 64.52 83.73
N GLN A 907 -14.43 65.85 83.76
CA GLN A 907 -13.20 66.53 84.17
C GLN A 907 -12.85 66.28 85.64
N ASN A 908 -13.85 66.27 86.52
CA ASN A 908 -13.66 65.94 87.93
C ASN A 908 -13.23 64.48 88.11
N ALA A 909 -13.85 63.53 87.39
CA ALA A 909 -13.44 62.14 87.40
C ALA A 909 -12.00 61.96 86.92
N GLN A 910 -11.61 62.66 85.84
CA GLN A 910 -10.24 62.67 85.34
C GLN A 910 -9.25 63.23 86.36
N LYS A 911 -9.58 64.35 87.01
CA LYS A 911 -8.73 64.95 88.05
C LYS A 911 -8.54 64.02 89.25
N GLN A 912 -9.58 63.27 89.63
CA GLN A 912 -9.52 62.28 90.71
C GLN A 912 -8.68 61.06 90.31
N ALA A 913 -8.84 60.53 89.09
CA ALA A 913 -8.06 59.42 88.56
C ALA A 913 -6.56 59.77 88.50
N SER A 914 -6.21 60.94 87.97
CA SER A 914 -4.81 61.42 87.91
C SER A 914 -4.18 61.67 89.29
N ALA A 915 -4.98 61.84 90.34
CA ALA A 915 -4.51 61.96 91.72
C ALA A 915 -4.39 60.61 92.45
N GLY A 916 -4.62 59.47 91.75
CA GLY A 916 -4.59 58.12 92.32
C GLY A 916 -5.87 57.71 93.07
N ASN A 917 -6.92 58.55 93.07
CA ASN A 917 -8.18 58.30 93.77
C ASN A 917 -9.19 57.57 92.87
N HIS A 918 -8.83 56.37 92.41
CA HIS A 918 -9.60 55.57 91.43
C HIS A 918 -11.06 55.33 91.85
N GLY A 919 -11.32 55.00 93.13
CA GLY A 919 -12.69 54.78 93.63
C GLY A 919 -13.57 56.04 93.60
N ALA A 920 -13.00 57.23 93.84
CA ALA A 920 -13.72 58.49 93.73
C ALA A 920 -14.02 58.85 92.26
N ALA A 921 -13.06 58.58 91.36
CA ALA A 921 -13.22 58.76 89.92
C ALA A 921 -14.32 57.87 89.34
N ALA A 922 -14.37 56.59 89.73
CA ALA A 922 -15.42 55.65 89.34
C ALA A 922 -16.81 56.12 89.81
N ASN A 923 -16.94 56.57 91.07
CA ASN A 923 -18.21 57.13 91.58
C ASN A 923 -18.65 58.38 90.81
N THR A 924 -17.70 59.23 90.40
CA THR A 924 -18.00 60.44 89.60
C THR A 924 -18.44 60.07 88.18
N LEU A 925 -17.87 59.01 87.57
CA LEU A 925 -18.34 58.46 86.30
C LEU A 925 -19.70 57.78 86.42
N ASP A 926 -20.00 57.08 87.52
CA ASP A 926 -21.33 56.54 87.80
C ASP A 926 -22.39 57.65 87.90
N ALA A 927 -22.03 58.79 88.50
CA ALA A 927 -22.88 59.97 88.55
C ALA A 927 -23.10 60.58 87.14
N LEU A 928 -22.08 60.57 86.28
CA LEU A 928 -22.20 60.98 84.88
C LEU A 928 -23.12 60.05 84.08
N ILE A 929 -22.94 58.73 84.20
CA ILE A 929 -23.78 57.70 83.57
C ILE A 929 -25.24 57.85 84.03
N SER A 930 -25.45 58.02 85.34
CA SER A 930 -26.77 58.23 85.93
C SER A 930 -27.44 59.50 85.42
N GLU A 931 -26.69 60.58 85.21
CA GLU A 931 -27.21 61.80 84.62
C GLU A 931 -27.60 61.61 83.14
N ILE A 932 -26.79 60.90 82.34
CA ILE A 932 -27.16 60.55 80.96
C ILE A 932 -28.49 59.79 80.94
N ALA A 933 -28.63 58.76 81.78
CA ALA A 933 -29.87 57.98 81.90
C ALA A 933 -31.05 58.83 82.39
N ALA A 934 -30.83 59.79 83.29
CA ALA A 934 -31.88 60.67 83.78
C ALA A 934 -32.33 61.71 82.73
N LYS A 935 -31.48 62.03 81.75
CA LYS A 935 -31.74 63.05 80.72
C LYS A 935 -32.17 62.50 79.37
N VAL A 936 -32.24 61.18 79.21
CA VAL A 936 -32.69 60.52 77.97
C VAL A 936 -34.21 60.62 77.75
N GLY A 937 -34.64 60.97 76.54
CA GLY A 937 -36.05 60.93 76.12
C GLY A 937 -36.44 62.06 75.16
N ALA A 938 -37.74 62.20 74.89
CA ALA A 938 -38.24 63.20 73.95
C ALA A 938 -38.11 64.64 74.52
N PRO A 939 -37.68 65.64 73.71
CA PRO A 939 -37.51 67.03 74.19
C PRO A 939 -38.76 67.63 74.84
N ALA A 940 -39.95 67.25 74.36
CA ALA A 940 -41.25 67.68 74.91
C ALA A 940 -41.48 67.29 76.39
N THR A 941 -40.68 66.38 76.94
CA THR A 941 -40.76 65.91 78.33
C THR A 941 -39.67 66.50 79.25
N GLY A 942 -38.96 67.55 78.79
CA GLY A 942 -37.85 68.17 79.54
C GLY A 942 -36.56 67.36 79.53
N LYS A 943 -36.49 66.31 78.71
CA LYS A 943 -35.31 65.48 78.46
C LYS A 943 -34.41 66.15 77.43
N THR A 944 -33.11 66.08 77.66
CA THR A 944 -32.12 66.89 76.94
C THR A 944 -31.10 66.06 76.17
N ILE A 945 -31.23 64.72 76.19
CA ILE A 945 -30.41 63.80 75.41
C ILE A 945 -31.32 62.85 74.64
N THR A 946 -31.07 62.65 73.34
CA THR A 946 -31.84 61.70 72.53
C THR A 946 -31.52 60.25 72.92
N PRO A 947 -32.48 59.31 72.77
CA PRO A 947 -32.25 57.89 73.09
C PRO A 947 -31.02 57.25 72.45
N GLY A 948 -30.78 57.47 71.16
CA GLY A 948 -29.61 56.90 70.46
C GLY A 948 -28.28 57.42 71.01
N CYS A 949 -28.16 58.73 71.21
CA CYS A 949 -26.92 59.30 71.74
C CYS A 949 -26.70 59.00 73.23
N ALA A 950 -27.77 58.88 74.02
CA ALA A 950 -27.65 58.43 75.41
C ALA A 950 -27.10 56.99 75.50
N ALA A 951 -27.52 56.08 74.61
CA ALA A 951 -26.99 54.72 74.57
C ALA A 951 -25.47 54.71 74.28
N ILE A 952 -25.03 55.46 73.26
CA ILE A 952 -23.61 55.60 72.89
C ILE A 952 -22.80 56.21 74.04
N LEU A 953 -23.22 57.36 74.57
CA LEU A 953 -22.49 58.06 75.63
C LEU A 953 -22.46 57.25 76.93
N THR A 954 -23.52 56.50 77.23
CA THR A 954 -23.57 55.58 78.38
C THR A 954 -22.59 54.44 78.20
N ALA A 955 -22.58 53.78 77.04
CA ALA A 955 -21.62 52.72 76.73
C ALA A 955 -20.17 53.22 76.85
N ASN A 956 -19.89 54.41 76.31
CA ASN A 956 -18.55 54.99 76.34
C ASN A 956 -18.12 55.41 77.76
N ALA A 957 -19.01 56.05 78.53
CA ALA A 957 -18.74 56.41 79.92
C ALA A 957 -18.56 55.17 80.82
N THR A 958 -19.32 54.10 80.57
CA THR A 958 -19.19 52.82 81.27
C THR A 958 -17.86 52.15 80.94
N ALA A 959 -17.44 52.16 79.68
CA ALA A 959 -16.13 51.63 79.29
C ALA A 959 -14.98 52.42 79.93
N LEU A 960 -15.05 53.76 79.94
CA LEU A 960 -14.06 54.60 80.63
C LEU A 960 -14.00 54.31 82.14
N ARG A 961 -15.15 54.04 82.77
CA ARG A 961 -15.23 53.67 84.18
C ARG A 961 -14.55 52.33 84.48
N LEU A 962 -14.60 51.36 83.56
CA LEU A 962 -14.00 50.04 83.75
C LEU A 962 -12.46 50.04 83.65
N VAL A 963 -11.88 51.07 83.02
CA VAL A 963 -10.42 51.19 82.82
C VAL A 963 -9.74 52.16 83.78
N ILE A 964 -10.51 52.91 84.59
CA ILE A 964 -10.04 53.78 85.69
C ILE A 964 -10.12 53.03 87.00
#